data_AF-A0A1Q9DAL3-F1
#
_entry.id   AF-A0A1Q9DAL3-F1
#
_cell.length_a   1.000
_cell.length_b   1.000
_cell.length_c   1.000
_cell.angle_alpha   90.00
_cell.angle_beta   90.00
_cell.angle_gamma   90.00
#
_symmetry.space_group_name_H-M   'P 1'
#
loop_
_entity.id
_entity.type
_entity.pdbx_description
1 polymer ?
#
loop_
_entity_poly.entity_id
_entity_poly.type
_entity_poly.pdbx_seq_one_letter_code
_entity_poly.pdbx_strand_id
1 'polypeptide(L)'
;MPYGTWLRIGQSPLRLLRQPRFPAAGFWHVSGERFFASARSGTRAFKKVPKLRRAQSLIGVGLGGSVFLAVAFSKAAAKAGREDEAIWASRRGPLAWDAQRAIEFAPLIPCIGSGLVAVTITRMYPCQVALFRVPANVHELVALPLSILLAFRFQLSYDRWWQSRQHVQDVSINAVAIAMSAANNQDSMQLSLTGKLKGEIEENERRLLGLLDAACASVEFKLSCGKPPHPANDSHVWEPMDAHLNPEDAAAIARAAHPVLWCFDSIFSTIHRGQMLGAYSAELASGMYERATAMLTAFRFCQMVLQQQSPAPFMVHLRTLLLVFCVSFPFTIIGYVGPWGLMLMQIALSFSLLGIEFVSRQMEHPFGEDESDIPLKQVMAGTRGIGAVLDLRSHVACSELKLSGHDVRERTATPEQCMLTFVGTVALRSRLAEPNEATLLRPPPHRGPPGYAGCSLGPLVLALWPRHRPLLARRTRRPAEGAKVLFVGGVPPAMSSETILQHMERFGPATVVKRCRGYLYIKFAEPAAVAKARAAPEHLVEGASLTVEPALAKKKHWYCQTDPEYPVRVRKLGTGIVHIQNMISMAMQRHLARRVLSLGRSPAGFYRPSFAGRHLKHRMRLSTFCLGQHWDTLSHEYTNVRSDSDGLPVLSLSEDLLDLACGIQHDLDQKCKKQMFPKMRPQACIVNHYTTEGSLGLHQDLDESESSLHEGLPVISLSLGCSARFLFTMSPEEEIRSCVLKSGDIFIFGGPARLLHHGIQKVFPNTTPKKLQGDLASLPGRLNLTFRQIR
;
A
#
# COMPACT_ATOMS: atom_id res chain seq x y z
N MET A 1 55.11 -8.63 -26.67
CA MET A 1 54.75 -9.87 -27.40
C MET A 1 53.45 -10.42 -26.83
N PRO A 2 52.43 -10.59 -27.68
CA PRO A 2 51.18 -11.33 -27.48
C PRO A 2 51.32 -12.77 -28.01
N TYR A 3 50.41 -13.69 -27.69
CA TYR A 3 50.03 -14.88 -28.50
C TYR A 3 48.74 -15.44 -27.84
N GLY A 4 47.59 -15.66 -28.50
CA GLY A 4 47.29 -15.71 -29.91
C GLY A 4 47.39 -17.14 -30.44
N THR A 5 46.25 -17.83 -30.56
CA THR A 5 46.06 -18.86 -31.60
C THR A 5 44.59 -18.90 -32.02
N TRP A 6 44.29 -17.98 -32.92
CA TRP A 6 43.29 -18.17 -33.96
C TRP A 6 43.82 -19.20 -34.96
N LEU A 7 42.99 -20.16 -35.36
CA LEU A 7 43.19 -20.89 -36.61
C LEU A 7 42.12 -20.41 -37.60
N ARG A 8 42.59 -19.60 -38.56
CA ARG A 8 41.88 -19.14 -39.76
C ARG A 8 41.96 -20.20 -40.86
N ILE A 9 40.89 -20.30 -41.62
CA ILE A 9 40.85 -20.57 -43.07
C ILE A 9 39.68 -19.67 -43.55
N GLY A 10 39.79 -18.55 -44.29
CA GLY A 10 40.57 -18.21 -45.50
C GLY A 10 39.87 -18.86 -46.72
N GLN A 11 39.17 -18.21 -47.66
CA GLN A 11 39.39 -16.93 -48.35
C GLN A 11 38.11 -16.45 -49.07
N SER A 12 38.04 -15.14 -49.31
CA SER A 12 37.08 -14.33 -50.08
C SER A 12 37.10 -14.61 -51.61
N PRO A 13 36.13 -14.16 -52.46
CA PRO A 13 35.99 -12.74 -52.78
C PRO A 13 34.56 -12.18 -52.98
N LEU A 14 34.48 -10.87 -52.80
CA LEU A 14 33.41 -9.90 -53.10
C LEU A 14 32.55 -10.20 -54.35
N ARG A 15 31.23 -10.00 -54.23
CA ARG A 15 30.42 -9.23 -55.21
C ARG A 15 29.11 -8.72 -54.61
N LEU A 16 29.05 -7.40 -54.49
CA LEU A 16 27.89 -6.49 -54.43
C LEU A 16 26.51 -7.12 -54.67
N LEU A 17 25.68 -7.22 -53.63
CA LEU A 17 24.24 -6.99 -53.74
C LEU A 17 23.76 -6.15 -52.55
N ARG A 18 23.10 -5.04 -52.92
CA ARG A 18 22.51 -4.01 -52.07
C ARG A 18 21.84 -4.58 -50.83
N GLN A 19 22.03 -3.93 -49.68
CA GLN A 19 21.17 -4.12 -48.51
C GLN A 19 19.71 -3.90 -48.91
N PRO A 20 18.79 -4.85 -48.67
CA PRO A 20 17.40 -4.50 -48.53
C PRO A 20 17.21 -3.92 -47.12
N ARG A 21 16.70 -2.68 -47.06
CA ARG A 21 16.08 -2.15 -45.83
C ARG A 21 15.00 -3.15 -45.41
N PHE A 22 15.23 -3.92 -44.36
CA PHE A 22 14.21 -4.76 -43.76
C PHE A 22 13.31 -3.87 -42.88
N PRO A 23 12.00 -3.79 -43.12
CA PRO A 23 11.09 -3.07 -42.24
C PRO A 23 10.90 -3.87 -40.95
N ALA A 24 11.17 -3.23 -39.81
CA ALA A 24 10.89 -3.73 -38.47
C ALA A 24 9.39 -3.70 -38.19
N ALA A 25 8.62 -4.61 -38.80
CA ALA A 25 7.25 -4.99 -38.45
C ALA A 25 6.78 -6.04 -39.48
N GLY A 26 6.86 -7.33 -39.16
CA GLY A 26 6.48 -8.32 -40.19
C GLY A 26 6.45 -9.80 -39.82
N PHE A 27 6.79 -10.22 -38.60
CA PHE A 27 6.76 -11.66 -38.28
C PHE A 27 5.36 -12.23 -37.97
N TRP A 28 4.33 -11.38 -37.88
CA TRP A 28 2.93 -11.80 -37.69
C TRP A 28 1.91 -11.06 -38.58
N HIS A 29 2.33 -10.62 -39.78
CA HIS A 29 1.40 -10.21 -40.83
C HIS A 29 1.47 -11.20 -42.00
N VAL A 30 1.20 -12.47 -41.71
CA VAL A 30 0.81 -13.41 -42.76
C VAL A 30 -0.70 -13.25 -42.88
N SER A 31 -1.17 -12.69 -44.00
CA SER A 31 -2.60 -12.69 -44.31
C SER A 31 -3.12 -14.12 -44.15
N GLY A 32 -4.24 -14.29 -43.44
CA GLY A 32 -4.79 -15.63 -43.15
C GLY A 32 -4.88 -16.52 -44.38
N GLU A 33 -5.07 -15.93 -45.56
CA GLU A 33 -5.04 -16.61 -46.86
C GLU A 33 -3.74 -17.37 -47.16
N ARG A 34 -2.55 -16.85 -46.81
CA ARG A 34 -1.26 -17.52 -47.08
C ARG A 34 -0.99 -18.67 -46.11
N PHE A 35 -1.44 -18.58 -44.86
CA PHE A 35 -1.36 -19.70 -43.90
C PHE A 35 -2.31 -20.83 -44.31
N PHE A 36 -3.55 -20.51 -44.70
CA PHE A 36 -4.51 -21.49 -45.22
C PHE A 36 -4.13 -22.03 -46.61
N ALA A 37 -3.41 -21.28 -47.45
CA ALA A 37 -2.86 -21.77 -48.72
C ALA A 37 -1.68 -22.73 -48.51
N SER A 38 -0.81 -22.46 -47.52
CA SER A 38 0.28 -23.36 -47.13
C SER A 38 -0.26 -24.67 -46.55
N ALA A 39 -1.26 -24.60 -45.65
CA ALA A 39 -1.98 -25.76 -45.13
C ALA A 39 -2.72 -26.55 -46.24
N ARG A 40 -3.25 -25.86 -47.27
CA ARG A 40 -3.83 -26.49 -48.48
C ARG A 40 -2.79 -27.08 -49.45
N SER A 41 -1.56 -26.57 -49.45
CA SER A 41 -0.47 -27.14 -50.26
C SER A 41 0.14 -28.40 -49.63
N GLY A 42 0.29 -28.42 -48.29
CA GLY A 42 0.74 -29.58 -47.52
C GLY A 42 -0.25 -30.76 -47.52
N THR A 43 -1.52 -30.51 -47.83
CA THR A 43 -2.55 -31.56 -47.93
C THR A 43 -2.53 -32.34 -49.24
N ARG A 44 -1.74 -31.95 -50.26
CA ARG A 44 -1.55 -32.79 -51.46
C ARG A 44 -0.72 -34.04 -51.18
N ALA A 45 0.21 -33.98 -50.23
CA ALA A 45 1.05 -35.13 -49.83
C ALA A 45 0.26 -36.21 -49.04
N PHE A 46 -0.85 -35.83 -48.39
CA PHE A 46 -1.64 -36.72 -47.53
C PHE A 46 -2.79 -37.45 -48.24
N LYS A 47 -3.00 -37.23 -49.55
CA LYS A 47 -4.10 -37.83 -50.32
C LYS A 47 -3.99 -39.35 -50.56
N LYS A 48 -2.85 -39.99 -50.25
CA LYS A 48 -2.61 -41.41 -50.57
C LYS A 48 -2.83 -42.41 -49.42
N VAL A 49 -3.28 -41.98 -48.23
CA VAL A 49 -3.45 -42.89 -47.08
C VAL A 49 -4.88 -42.83 -46.51
N PRO A 50 -5.72 -43.88 -46.69
CA PRO A 50 -7.13 -43.85 -46.29
C PRO A 50 -7.36 -43.70 -44.77
N LYS A 51 -6.37 -44.04 -43.93
CA LYS A 51 -6.45 -43.88 -42.46
C LYS A 51 -6.36 -42.42 -41.98
N LEU A 52 -5.84 -41.49 -42.80
CA LEU A 52 -5.71 -40.06 -42.44
C LEU A 52 -6.99 -39.23 -42.68
N ARG A 53 -7.95 -39.74 -43.46
CA ARG A 53 -9.25 -39.07 -43.65
C ARG A 53 -10.07 -38.96 -42.36
N ARG A 54 -9.97 -39.94 -41.46
CA ARG A 54 -10.65 -39.92 -40.15
C ARG A 54 -10.07 -38.89 -39.16
N ALA A 55 -8.78 -38.55 -39.29
CA ALA A 55 -8.16 -37.51 -38.48
C ALA A 55 -8.58 -36.10 -38.93
N GLN A 56 -8.75 -35.89 -40.24
CA GLN A 56 -9.31 -34.63 -40.78
C GLN A 56 -10.76 -34.40 -40.34
N SER A 57 -11.59 -35.45 -40.27
CA SER A 57 -12.97 -35.30 -39.77
C SER A 57 -13.03 -34.95 -38.27
N LEU A 58 -12.08 -35.43 -37.45
CA LEU A 58 -12.01 -35.09 -36.02
C LEU A 58 -11.59 -33.63 -35.77
N ILE A 59 -10.65 -33.11 -36.58
CA ILE A 59 -10.25 -31.69 -36.55
C ILE A 59 -11.41 -30.80 -37.02
N GLY A 60 -12.18 -31.25 -38.02
CA GLY A 60 -13.40 -30.57 -38.47
C GLY A 60 -14.54 -30.57 -37.44
N VAL A 61 -14.65 -31.60 -36.60
CA VAL A 61 -15.66 -31.68 -35.53
C VAL A 61 -15.33 -30.74 -34.35
N GLY A 62 -14.03 -30.54 -34.03
CA GLY A 62 -13.62 -29.59 -32.98
C GLY A 62 -13.92 -28.12 -33.34
N LEU A 63 -13.71 -27.74 -34.61
CA LEU A 63 -14.06 -26.42 -35.15
C LEU A 63 -15.57 -26.29 -35.43
N GLY A 64 -16.23 -27.36 -35.87
CA GLY A 64 -17.67 -27.38 -36.12
C GLY A 64 -18.53 -27.33 -34.85
N GLY A 65 -18.05 -27.92 -33.75
CA GLY A 65 -18.74 -27.90 -32.45
C GLY A 65 -18.80 -26.51 -31.80
N SER A 66 -17.77 -25.70 -32.00
CA SER A 66 -17.72 -24.32 -31.49
C SER A 66 -18.66 -23.39 -32.26
N VAL A 67 -18.78 -23.57 -33.58
CA VAL A 67 -19.77 -22.85 -34.42
C VAL A 67 -21.21 -23.25 -34.08
N PHE A 68 -21.46 -24.54 -33.79
CA PHE A 68 -22.80 -25.01 -33.40
C PHE A 68 -23.25 -24.43 -32.05
N LEU A 69 -22.35 -24.35 -31.07
CA LEU A 69 -22.63 -23.68 -29.79
C LEU A 69 -22.92 -22.18 -29.95
N ALA A 70 -22.24 -21.51 -30.88
CA ALA A 70 -22.45 -20.10 -31.22
C ALA A 70 -23.87 -19.81 -31.69
N VAL A 71 -24.35 -20.64 -32.62
CA VAL A 71 -25.69 -20.53 -33.20
C VAL A 71 -26.75 -20.87 -32.16
N ALA A 72 -26.50 -21.85 -31.28
CA ALA A 72 -27.40 -22.20 -30.20
C ALA A 72 -27.51 -21.08 -29.15
N PHE A 73 -26.39 -20.46 -28.75
CA PHE A 73 -26.37 -19.36 -27.79
C PHE A 73 -27.02 -18.08 -28.35
N SER A 74 -26.73 -17.74 -29.62
CA SER A 74 -27.35 -16.59 -30.31
C SER A 74 -28.88 -16.74 -30.40
N LYS A 75 -29.38 -17.94 -30.71
CA LYS A 75 -30.83 -18.23 -30.69
C LYS A 75 -31.43 -18.16 -29.29
N ALA A 76 -30.69 -18.55 -28.25
CA ALA A 76 -31.14 -18.47 -26.87
C ALA A 76 -31.17 -17.02 -26.36
N ALA A 77 -30.19 -16.18 -26.71
CA ALA A 77 -30.13 -14.77 -26.35
C ALA A 77 -31.23 -13.95 -27.04
N ALA A 78 -31.47 -14.20 -28.33
CA ALA A 78 -32.58 -13.58 -29.07
C ALA A 78 -33.96 -13.94 -28.48
N LYS A 79 -34.12 -15.19 -28.00
CA LYS A 79 -35.36 -15.65 -27.34
C LYS A 79 -35.57 -15.03 -25.96
N ALA A 80 -34.54 -14.43 -25.36
CA ALA A 80 -34.58 -13.78 -24.05
C ALA A 80 -34.83 -12.25 -24.12
N GLY A 81 -35.19 -11.71 -25.29
CA GLY A 81 -35.50 -10.28 -25.45
C GLY A 81 -34.29 -9.35 -25.38
N ARG A 82 -33.06 -9.87 -25.52
CA ARG A 82 -31.81 -9.11 -25.53
C ARG A 82 -31.29 -8.97 -26.96
N GLU A 83 -32.03 -8.24 -27.79
CA GLU A 83 -31.73 -8.10 -29.22
C GLU A 83 -30.36 -7.43 -29.48
N ASP A 84 -29.99 -6.45 -28.64
CA ASP A 84 -28.69 -5.77 -28.72
C ASP A 84 -27.51 -6.72 -28.38
N GLU A 85 -27.68 -7.56 -27.36
CA GLU A 85 -26.70 -8.61 -27.04
C GLU A 85 -26.67 -9.71 -28.11
N ALA A 86 -27.78 -10.00 -28.80
CA ALA A 86 -27.81 -10.98 -29.89
C ALA A 86 -27.14 -10.45 -31.18
N ILE A 87 -27.32 -9.17 -31.48
CA ILE A 87 -26.65 -8.47 -32.59
C ILE A 87 -25.16 -8.31 -32.28
N TRP A 88 -24.80 -7.92 -31.05
CA TRP A 88 -23.41 -7.91 -30.60
C TRP A 88 -22.82 -9.33 -30.56
N ALA A 89 -23.56 -10.33 -30.09
CA ALA A 89 -23.08 -11.71 -30.01
C ALA A 89 -22.83 -12.33 -31.40
N SER A 90 -23.69 -12.01 -32.36
CA SER A 90 -23.56 -12.46 -33.75
C SER A 90 -22.48 -11.71 -34.54
N ARG A 91 -22.22 -10.43 -34.22
CA ARG A 91 -21.16 -9.64 -34.88
C ARG A 91 -19.80 -9.71 -34.18
N ARG A 92 -19.75 -9.86 -32.85
CA ARG A 92 -18.56 -9.68 -31.99
C ARG A 92 -18.55 -10.49 -30.67
N GLY A 93 -19.58 -11.28 -30.32
CA GLY A 93 -19.59 -12.05 -29.06
C GLY A 93 -18.77 -13.33 -29.09
N PRO A 94 -18.56 -14.00 -27.94
CA PRO A 94 -17.44 -14.93 -27.65
C PRO A 94 -17.24 -16.10 -28.63
N LEU A 95 -18.20 -16.36 -29.51
CA LEU A 95 -18.20 -17.45 -30.49
C LEU A 95 -18.25 -16.97 -31.96
N ALA A 96 -18.27 -15.66 -32.20
CA ALA A 96 -17.98 -15.06 -33.50
C ALA A 96 -16.47 -15.13 -33.74
N TRP A 97 -16.06 -15.93 -34.72
CA TRP A 97 -14.67 -16.03 -35.19
C TRP A 97 -14.30 -14.78 -35.98
N ASP A 98 -14.04 -13.70 -35.27
CA ASP A 98 -13.43 -12.52 -35.85
C ASP A 98 -11.91 -12.74 -36.01
N ALA A 99 -11.26 -12.05 -36.95
CA ALA A 99 -9.83 -12.24 -37.23
C ALA A 99 -8.96 -12.02 -35.97
N GLN A 100 -9.42 -11.17 -35.04
CA GLN A 100 -8.77 -10.87 -33.78
C GLN A 100 -8.85 -12.02 -32.76
N ARG A 101 -10.00 -12.71 -32.65
CA ARG A 101 -10.12 -13.90 -31.79
C ARG A 101 -9.42 -15.13 -32.35
N ALA A 102 -9.37 -15.25 -33.68
CA ALA A 102 -8.55 -16.27 -34.32
C ALA A 102 -7.07 -16.13 -33.92
N ILE A 103 -6.59 -14.90 -33.76
CA ILE A 103 -5.23 -14.60 -33.25
C ILE A 103 -5.11 -14.93 -31.76
N GLU A 104 -6.14 -14.70 -30.95
CA GLU A 104 -6.15 -15.01 -29.51
C GLU A 104 -6.09 -16.51 -29.21
N PHE A 105 -6.85 -17.33 -29.95
CA PHE A 105 -6.85 -18.79 -29.80
C PHE A 105 -5.79 -19.50 -30.65
N ALA A 106 -5.09 -18.80 -31.54
CA ALA A 106 -4.04 -19.36 -32.38
C ALA A 106 -2.97 -20.17 -31.61
N PRO A 107 -2.51 -19.77 -30.40
CA PRO A 107 -1.51 -20.52 -29.63
C PRO A 107 -2.03 -21.86 -29.09
N LEU A 108 -3.35 -22.01 -28.91
CA LEU A 108 -3.96 -23.23 -28.38
C LEU A 108 -3.96 -24.35 -29.43
N ILE A 109 -4.09 -24.00 -30.71
CA ILE A 109 -4.11 -24.93 -31.84
C ILE A 109 -2.85 -25.82 -31.89
N PRO A 110 -1.61 -25.29 -31.90
CA PRO A 110 -0.40 -26.11 -31.90
C PRO A 110 -0.23 -26.90 -30.60
N CYS A 111 -0.69 -26.40 -29.45
CA CYS A 111 -0.60 -27.10 -28.17
C CYS A 111 -1.53 -28.32 -28.12
N ILE A 112 -2.79 -28.18 -28.53
CA ILE A 112 -3.70 -29.33 -28.61
C ILE A 112 -3.26 -30.27 -29.74
N GLY A 113 -2.77 -29.72 -30.85
CA GLY A 113 -2.23 -30.47 -31.97
C GLY A 113 -1.06 -31.38 -31.57
N SER A 114 -0.10 -30.90 -30.77
CA SER A 114 1.01 -31.74 -30.30
C SER A 114 0.55 -32.86 -29.37
N GLY A 115 -0.45 -32.62 -28.53
CA GLY A 115 -1.12 -33.66 -27.74
C GLY A 115 -1.73 -34.76 -28.61
N LEU A 116 -2.44 -34.38 -29.68
CA LEU A 116 -3.04 -35.33 -30.61
C LEU A 116 -1.99 -36.16 -31.36
N VAL A 117 -0.88 -35.52 -31.74
CA VAL A 117 0.26 -36.21 -32.36
C VAL A 117 0.87 -37.24 -31.39
N ALA A 118 1.11 -36.88 -30.13
CA ALA A 118 1.63 -37.79 -29.12
C ALA A 118 0.68 -38.97 -28.82
N VAL A 119 -0.63 -38.73 -28.76
CA VAL A 119 -1.65 -39.79 -28.65
C VAL A 119 -1.59 -40.75 -29.85
N THR A 120 -1.44 -40.20 -31.05
CA THR A 120 -1.36 -40.98 -32.29
C THR A 120 -0.10 -41.84 -32.33
N ILE A 121 1.05 -41.29 -31.95
CA ILE A 121 2.31 -42.02 -31.82
C ILE A 121 2.17 -43.17 -30.82
N THR A 122 1.58 -42.91 -29.65
CA THR A 122 1.39 -43.92 -28.60
C THR A 122 0.49 -45.07 -29.06
N ARG A 123 -0.54 -44.78 -29.88
CA ARG A 123 -1.44 -45.82 -30.41
C ARG A 123 -0.91 -46.57 -31.63
N MET A 124 -0.23 -45.89 -32.54
CA MET A 124 0.21 -46.48 -33.81
C MET A 124 1.56 -47.20 -33.71
N TYR A 125 2.46 -46.72 -32.83
CA TYR A 125 3.83 -47.20 -32.72
C TYR A 125 4.24 -47.49 -31.28
N PRO A 126 3.54 -48.37 -30.55
CA PRO A 126 3.76 -48.58 -29.11
C PRO A 126 5.20 -49.00 -28.77
N CYS A 127 5.86 -49.78 -29.64
CA CYS A 127 7.24 -50.24 -29.43
C CYS A 127 8.31 -49.16 -29.68
N GLN A 128 7.97 -48.05 -30.37
CA GLN A 128 8.92 -47.01 -30.77
C GLN A 128 8.71 -45.68 -30.00
N VAL A 129 7.79 -45.64 -29.05
CA VAL A 129 7.44 -44.43 -28.27
C VAL A 129 8.66 -43.80 -27.59
N ALA A 130 9.63 -44.61 -27.14
CA ALA A 130 10.84 -44.14 -26.48
C ALA A 130 11.69 -43.19 -27.34
N LEU A 131 11.65 -43.30 -28.67
CA LEU A 131 12.42 -42.45 -29.59
C LEU A 131 11.93 -40.99 -29.61
N PHE A 132 10.65 -40.76 -29.28
CA PHE A 132 10.03 -39.44 -29.29
C PHE A 132 9.99 -38.80 -27.89
N ARG A 133 10.60 -39.44 -26.89
CA ARG A 133 10.56 -38.96 -25.51
C ARG A 133 11.53 -37.80 -25.31
N VAL A 134 10.99 -36.68 -24.84
CA VAL A 134 11.79 -35.54 -24.35
C VAL A 134 12.13 -35.80 -22.88
N PRO A 135 13.41 -35.68 -22.46
CA PRO A 135 13.79 -35.83 -21.06
C PRO A 135 13.04 -34.86 -20.12
N ALA A 136 12.43 -35.38 -19.05
CA ALA A 136 11.60 -34.60 -18.13
C ALA A 136 12.37 -33.48 -17.40
N ASN A 137 13.65 -33.70 -17.13
CA ASN A 137 14.56 -32.73 -16.51
C ASN A 137 14.66 -31.40 -17.30
N VAL A 138 14.46 -31.42 -18.63
CA VAL A 138 14.44 -30.20 -19.45
C VAL A 138 13.23 -29.33 -19.09
N HIS A 139 12.06 -29.95 -18.91
CA HIS A 139 10.85 -29.23 -18.51
C HIS A 139 10.90 -28.80 -17.05
N GLU A 140 11.44 -29.63 -16.13
CA GLU A 140 11.64 -29.23 -14.73
C GLU A 140 12.53 -28.00 -14.60
N LEU A 141 13.62 -27.93 -15.38
CA LEU A 141 14.53 -26.80 -15.41
C LEU A 141 13.87 -25.51 -15.92
N VAL A 142 13.01 -25.61 -16.94
CA VAL A 142 12.35 -24.44 -17.58
C VAL A 142 11.07 -24.03 -16.85
N ALA A 143 10.39 -24.94 -16.16
CA ALA A 143 9.11 -24.69 -15.51
C ALA A 143 9.21 -23.59 -14.43
N LEU A 144 10.26 -23.62 -13.61
CA LEU A 144 10.43 -22.63 -12.55
C LEU A 144 10.66 -21.21 -13.13
N PRO A 145 11.65 -20.97 -14.02
CA PRO A 145 11.80 -19.67 -14.67
C PRO A 145 10.54 -19.21 -15.42
N LEU A 146 9.87 -20.10 -16.15
CA LEU A 146 8.66 -19.76 -16.91
C LEU A 146 7.51 -19.33 -15.99
N SER A 147 7.28 -20.05 -14.89
CA SER A 147 6.25 -19.69 -13.92
C SER A 147 6.52 -18.34 -13.24
N ILE A 148 7.79 -18.05 -12.92
CA ILE A 148 8.20 -16.75 -12.38
C ILE A 148 7.96 -15.63 -13.40
N LEU A 149 8.37 -15.82 -14.65
CA LEU A 149 8.17 -14.82 -15.71
C LEU A 149 6.67 -14.57 -15.97
N LEU A 150 5.86 -15.62 -15.94
CA LEU A 150 4.41 -15.53 -16.11
C LEU A 150 3.73 -14.82 -14.93
N ALA A 151 4.21 -15.06 -13.70
CA ALA A 151 3.74 -14.33 -12.51
C ALA A 151 4.08 -12.84 -12.59
N PHE A 152 5.32 -12.48 -12.99
CA PHE A 152 5.70 -11.08 -13.21
C PHE A 152 4.87 -10.42 -14.31
N ARG A 153 4.64 -11.15 -15.41
CA ARG A 153 3.80 -10.71 -16.52
C ARG A 153 2.37 -10.39 -16.07
N PHE A 154 1.77 -11.27 -15.26
CA PHE A 154 0.45 -11.06 -14.68
C PHE A 154 0.44 -9.85 -13.76
N GLN A 155 1.42 -9.74 -12.85
CA GLN A 155 1.53 -8.63 -11.91
C GLN A 155 1.64 -7.28 -12.63
N LEU A 156 2.49 -7.17 -13.66
CA LEU A 156 2.65 -5.94 -14.44
C LEU A 156 1.34 -5.50 -15.11
N SER A 157 0.59 -6.44 -15.68
CA SER A 157 -0.72 -6.14 -16.26
C SER A 157 -1.77 -5.80 -15.20
N TYR A 158 -1.77 -6.51 -14.09
CA TYR A 158 -2.69 -6.27 -12.98
C TYR A 158 -2.50 -4.86 -12.41
N ASP A 159 -1.26 -4.47 -12.13
CA ASP A 159 -0.93 -3.15 -11.59
C ASP A 159 -1.34 -2.04 -12.56
N ARG A 160 -1.09 -2.23 -13.87
CA ARG A 160 -1.50 -1.29 -14.92
C ARG A 160 -3.01 -1.10 -14.96
N TRP A 161 -3.79 -2.19 -14.94
CA TRP A 161 -5.25 -2.14 -14.92
C TRP A 161 -5.77 -1.49 -13.63
N TRP A 162 -5.24 -1.90 -12.49
CA TRP A 162 -5.67 -1.41 -11.17
C TRP A 162 -5.39 0.08 -10.99
N GLN A 163 -4.18 0.55 -11.33
CA GLN A 163 -3.82 1.97 -11.25
C GLN A 163 -4.66 2.80 -12.22
N SER A 164 -4.89 2.32 -13.44
CA SER A 164 -5.76 3.01 -14.42
C SER A 164 -7.17 3.20 -13.87
N ARG A 165 -7.75 2.17 -13.23
CA ARG A 165 -9.06 2.25 -12.60
C ARG A 165 -9.09 3.30 -11.49
N GLN A 166 -8.09 3.31 -10.62
CA GLN A 166 -7.99 4.30 -9.53
C GLN A 166 -7.94 5.72 -10.07
N HIS A 167 -7.12 5.99 -11.09
CA HIS A 167 -7.00 7.32 -11.67
C HIS A 167 -8.25 7.78 -12.44
N VAL A 168 -8.93 6.87 -13.16
CA VAL A 168 -10.24 7.18 -13.76
C VAL A 168 -11.25 7.57 -12.68
N GLN A 169 -11.25 6.87 -11.55
CA GLN A 169 -12.12 7.19 -10.42
C GLN A 169 -11.74 8.53 -9.76
N ASP A 170 -10.44 8.82 -9.62
CA ASP A 170 -9.96 10.09 -9.08
C ASP A 170 -10.40 11.28 -9.92
N VAL A 171 -10.48 11.14 -11.25
CA VAL A 171 -11.00 12.20 -12.12
C VAL A 171 -12.44 12.54 -11.74
N SER A 172 -13.31 11.52 -11.65
CA SER A 172 -14.73 11.69 -11.31
C SER A 172 -14.92 12.24 -9.88
N ILE A 173 -14.20 11.71 -8.90
CA ILE A 173 -14.29 12.16 -7.49
C ILE A 173 -13.88 13.62 -7.35
N ASN A 174 -12.75 14.02 -7.96
CA ASN A 174 -12.27 15.40 -7.85
C ASN A 174 -13.22 16.37 -8.57
N ALA A 175 -13.80 16.00 -9.71
CA ALA A 175 -14.81 16.82 -10.38
C ALA A 175 -16.03 17.08 -9.49
N VAL A 176 -16.59 16.03 -8.88
CA VAL A 176 -17.71 16.15 -7.92
C VAL A 176 -17.34 16.99 -6.72
N ALA A 177 -16.14 16.82 -6.18
CA ALA A 177 -15.68 17.54 -5.01
C ALA A 177 -15.52 19.05 -5.29
N ILE A 178 -15.02 19.44 -6.48
CA ILE A 178 -14.95 20.85 -6.90
C ILE A 178 -16.36 21.43 -7.03
N ALA A 179 -17.28 20.71 -7.67
CA ALA A 179 -18.66 21.14 -7.81
C ALA A 179 -19.37 21.34 -6.46
N MET A 180 -19.19 20.43 -5.51
CA MET A 180 -19.73 20.57 -4.16
C MET A 180 -19.12 21.77 -3.41
N SER A 181 -17.82 22.03 -3.59
CA SER A 181 -17.13 23.17 -3.00
C SER A 181 -17.68 24.50 -3.54
N ALA A 182 -17.99 24.58 -4.84
CA ALA A 182 -18.64 25.75 -5.42
C ALA A 182 -20.05 25.93 -4.84
N ALA A 183 -20.86 24.87 -4.83
CA ALA A 183 -22.25 24.92 -4.37
C ALA A 183 -22.40 25.31 -2.88
N ASN A 184 -21.53 24.80 -1.99
CA ASN A 184 -21.63 25.08 -0.56
C ASN A 184 -21.30 26.54 -0.19
N ASN A 185 -20.51 27.24 -1.01
CA ASN A 185 -20.15 28.62 -0.70
C ASN A 185 -21.28 29.62 -1.00
N GLN A 186 -22.18 29.26 -1.91
CA GLN A 186 -23.37 30.05 -2.25
C GLN A 186 -24.27 30.29 -1.03
N ASP A 187 -24.52 29.26 -0.20
CA ASP A 187 -25.41 29.36 0.97
C ASP A 187 -24.87 30.34 2.03
N SER A 188 -23.54 30.44 2.15
CA SER A 188 -22.90 31.31 3.12
C SER A 188 -22.92 32.79 2.69
N MET A 189 -23.02 33.05 1.39
CA MET A 189 -22.89 34.38 0.80
C MET A 189 -24.24 35.03 0.44
N GLN A 190 -25.30 34.23 0.31
CA GLN A 190 -26.66 34.69 -0.05
C GLN A 190 -27.29 35.69 0.93
N LEU A 191 -26.77 35.82 2.16
CA LEU A 191 -27.26 36.77 3.16
C LEU A 191 -26.77 38.23 2.97
N SER A 192 -25.82 38.50 2.05
CA SER A 192 -25.08 39.78 2.06
C SER A 192 -24.91 40.53 0.72
N LEU A 193 -25.40 40.03 -0.43
CA LEU A 193 -25.01 40.57 -1.75
C LEU A 193 -26.15 41.18 -2.59
N THR A 194 -25.83 42.25 -3.31
CA THR A 194 -26.69 42.98 -4.25
C THR A 194 -26.93 42.21 -5.56
N GLY A 195 -28.10 42.41 -6.18
CA GLY A 195 -28.61 41.56 -7.27
C GLY A 195 -27.73 41.43 -8.53
N LYS A 196 -26.90 42.42 -8.86
CA LYS A 196 -26.01 42.36 -10.05
C LYS A 196 -24.82 41.42 -9.86
N LEU A 197 -24.16 41.49 -8.70
CA LEU A 197 -23.02 40.62 -8.38
C LEU A 197 -23.47 39.16 -8.22
N LYS A 198 -24.67 38.95 -7.68
CA LYS A 198 -25.30 37.63 -7.57
C LYS A 198 -25.42 36.92 -8.92
N GLY A 199 -25.86 37.63 -9.96
CA GLY A 199 -25.98 37.07 -11.31
C GLY A 199 -24.65 36.65 -11.92
N GLU A 200 -23.59 37.44 -11.72
CA GLU A 200 -22.24 37.11 -12.22
C GLU A 200 -21.62 35.89 -11.52
N ILE A 201 -21.91 35.70 -10.22
CA ILE A 201 -21.46 34.53 -9.45
C ILE A 201 -22.18 33.27 -9.93
N GLU A 202 -23.51 33.32 -10.08
CA GLU A 202 -24.32 32.21 -10.58
C GLU A 202 -23.93 31.79 -12.00
N GLU A 203 -23.58 32.76 -12.85
CA GLU A 203 -23.07 32.49 -14.20
C GLU A 203 -21.71 31.79 -14.17
N ASN A 204 -20.78 32.27 -13.34
CA ASN A 204 -19.45 31.67 -13.21
C ASN A 204 -19.52 30.22 -12.69
N GLU A 205 -20.40 29.96 -11.73
CA GLU A 205 -20.64 28.60 -11.21
C GLU A 205 -21.25 27.67 -12.25
N ARG A 206 -22.30 28.13 -12.97
CA ARG A 206 -22.91 27.34 -14.05
C ARG A 206 -21.87 26.97 -15.11
N ARG A 207 -21.02 27.93 -15.49
CA ARG A 207 -19.92 27.69 -16.42
C ARG A 207 -18.91 26.68 -15.87
N LEU A 208 -18.52 26.79 -14.59
CA LEU A 208 -17.60 25.85 -13.95
C LEU A 208 -18.13 24.41 -14.00
N LEU A 209 -19.42 24.20 -13.71
CA LEU A 209 -20.02 22.87 -13.72
C LEU A 209 -20.12 22.29 -15.13
N GLY A 210 -20.49 23.12 -16.12
CA GLY A 210 -20.47 22.72 -17.53
C GLY A 210 -19.06 22.32 -17.99
N LEU A 211 -18.03 23.07 -17.59
CA LEU A 211 -16.64 22.76 -17.90
C LEU A 211 -16.14 21.47 -17.22
N LEU A 212 -16.56 21.19 -15.98
CA LEU A 212 -16.23 19.94 -15.28
C LEU A 212 -16.82 18.71 -15.98
N ASP A 213 -18.07 18.80 -16.44
CA ASP A 213 -18.70 17.72 -17.22
C ASP A 213 -18.03 17.54 -18.59
N ALA A 214 -17.79 18.66 -19.29
CA ALA A 214 -17.08 18.65 -20.58
C ALA A 214 -15.65 18.11 -20.47
N ALA A 215 -14.96 18.36 -19.35
CA ALA A 215 -13.67 17.76 -19.06
C ALA A 215 -13.77 16.24 -18.90
N CYS A 216 -14.75 15.74 -18.14
CA CYS A 216 -14.97 14.30 -17.96
C CYS A 216 -15.33 13.60 -19.29
N ALA A 217 -16.19 14.22 -20.10
CA ALA A 217 -16.54 13.73 -21.44
C ALA A 217 -15.31 13.70 -22.38
N SER A 218 -14.51 14.77 -22.36
CA SER A 218 -13.30 14.85 -23.19
C SER A 218 -12.25 13.82 -22.76
N VAL A 219 -12.13 13.56 -21.45
CA VAL A 219 -11.25 12.53 -20.90
C VAL A 219 -11.73 11.14 -21.33
N GLU A 220 -13.01 10.83 -21.18
CA GLU A 220 -13.61 9.56 -21.61
C GLU A 220 -13.32 9.32 -23.10
N PHE A 221 -13.67 10.27 -23.96
CA PHE A 221 -13.48 10.16 -25.40
C PHE A 221 -12.00 9.97 -25.79
N LYS A 222 -11.10 10.67 -25.10
CA LYS A 222 -9.66 10.55 -25.35
C LYS A 222 -9.11 9.20 -24.90
N LEU A 223 -9.61 8.66 -23.79
CA LEU A 223 -9.15 7.37 -23.25
C LEU A 223 -9.72 6.19 -24.04
N SER A 224 -10.97 6.26 -24.48
CA SER A 224 -11.61 5.25 -25.34
C SER A 224 -11.11 5.29 -26.79
N CYS A 225 -10.29 6.28 -27.15
CA CYS A 225 -9.87 6.54 -28.54
C CYS A 225 -11.06 6.68 -29.52
N GLY A 226 -12.23 7.11 -29.03
CA GLY A 226 -13.46 7.21 -29.82
C GLY A 226 -14.10 5.87 -30.21
N LYS A 227 -13.70 4.76 -29.59
CA LYS A 227 -14.32 3.45 -29.80
C LYS A 227 -15.57 3.30 -28.95
N PRO A 228 -16.64 2.67 -29.46
CA PRO A 228 -17.82 2.40 -28.66
C PRO A 228 -17.48 1.43 -27.54
N PRO A 229 -17.96 1.66 -26.30
CA PRO A 229 -17.74 0.72 -25.20
C PRO A 229 -18.50 -0.59 -25.44
N HIS A 230 -18.09 -1.63 -24.70
CA HIS A 230 -18.86 -2.86 -24.62
C HIS A 230 -20.29 -2.59 -24.15
N PRO A 231 -21.34 -3.27 -24.65
CA PRO A 231 -22.73 -3.05 -24.21
C PRO A 231 -22.93 -3.14 -22.68
N ALA A 232 -22.22 -4.06 -22.00
CA ALA A 232 -22.25 -4.15 -20.53
C ALA A 232 -21.64 -2.93 -19.81
N ASN A 233 -20.76 -2.20 -20.51
CA ASN A 233 -20.06 -1.01 -20.02
C ASN A 233 -20.69 0.29 -20.54
N ASP A 234 -21.66 0.20 -21.45
CA ASP A 234 -22.40 1.35 -21.96
C ASP A 234 -23.47 1.72 -20.95
N SER A 235 -23.43 2.96 -20.45
CA SER A 235 -24.53 3.49 -19.66
C SER A 235 -25.55 4.08 -20.62
N HIS A 236 -26.78 3.56 -20.62
CA HIS A 236 -27.93 4.19 -21.29
C HIS A 236 -28.24 5.63 -20.79
N VAL A 237 -27.44 6.18 -19.87
CA VAL A 237 -27.68 7.45 -19.15
C VAL A 237 -26.71 8.56 -19.61
N TRP A 238 -25.70 8.26 -20.43
CA TRP A 238 -24.73 9.25 -20.90
C TRP A 238 -25.12 9.82 -22.27
N GLU A 239 -26.21 10.59 -22.34
CA GLU A 239 -26.48 11.45 -23.50
C GLU A 239 -25.57 12.69 -23.45
N PRO A 240 -24.95 13.17 -24.54
CA PRO A 240 -24.08 14.36 -24.53
C PRO A 240 -24.79 15.56 -23.89
N MET A 241 -24.22 16.13 -22.84
CA MET A 241 -24.88 17.19 -22.06
C MET A 241 -24.58 18.56 -22.66
N ASP A 242 -25.14 18.82 -23.84
CA ASP A 242 -25.18 20.15 -24.44
C ASP A 242 -25.95 21.17 -23.57
N ALA A 243 -26.67 20.71 -22.53
CA ALA A 243 -27.60 21.52 -21.74
C ALA A 243 -26.96 22.51 -20.75
N HIS A 244 -25.73 22.26 -20.26
CA HIS A 244 -25.08 23.13 -19.25
C HIS A 244 -23.80 23.80 -19.72
N LEU A 245 -23.28 23.41 -20.89
CA LEU A 245 -22.10 24.02 -21.47
C LEU A 245 -22.53 25.22 -22.34
N ASN A 246 -21.86 26.35 -22.15
CA ASN A 246 -22.09 27.52 -23.01
C ASN A 246 -21.74 27.14 -24.47
N PRO A 247 -22.59 27.46 -25.47
CA PRO A 247 -22.30 27.20 -26.89
C PRO A 247 -20.93 27.71 -27.35
N GLU A 248 -20.46 28.82 -26.78
CA GLU A 248 -19.12 29.36 -27.07
C GLU A 248 -18.00 28.45 -26.57
N ASP A 249 -18.14 27.93 -25.34
CA ASP A 249 -17.18 26.99 -24.76
C ASP A 249 -17.21 25.66 -25.55
N ALA A 250 -18.38 25.17 -25.96
CA ALA A 250 -18.51 23.99 -26.82
C ALA A 250 -17.77 24.17 -28.17
N ALA A 251 -17.97 25.32 -28.83
CA ALA A 251 -17.27 25.65 -30.07
C ALA A 251 -15.77 25.86 -29.86
N ALA A 252 -15.33 26.32 -28.69
CA ALA A 252 -13.92 26.45 -28.34
C ALA A 252 -13.26 25.10 -28.11
N ILE A 253 -13.92 24.17 -27.40
CA ILE A 253 -13.46 22.78 -27.22
C ILE A 253 -13.28 22.10 -28.57
N ALA A 254 -14.27 22.24 -29.46
CA ALA A 254 -14.23 21.62 -30.80
C ALA A 254 -13.08 22.15 -31.67
N ARG A 255 -12.68 23.42 -31.49
CA ARG A 255 -11.55 24.04 -32.21
C ARG A 255 -10.20 23.80 -31.54
N ALA A 256 -10.17 23.39 -30.28
CA ALA A 256 -8.93 23.22 -29.53
C ALA A 256 -8.10 22.04 -30.05
N ALA A 257 -6.78 22.25 -30.21
CA ALA A 257 -5.86 21.17 -30.59
C ALA A 257 -5.81 20.03 -29.56
N HIS A 258 -6.06 20.36 -28.29
CA HIS A 258 -6.11 19.37 -27.20
C HIS A 258 -7.31 19.67 -26.29
N PRO A 259 -8.51 19.15 -26.63
CA PRO A 259 -9.76 19.46 -25.93
C PRO A 259 -9.69 19.32 -24.41
N VAL A 260 -9.10 18.22 -23.92
CA VAL A 260 -8.95 17.95 -22.48
C VAL A 260 -8.19 19.07 -21.77
N LEU A 261 -7.04 19.50 -22.31
CA LEU A 261 -6.20 20.51 -21.65
C LEU A 261 -6.85 21.88 -21.69
N TRP A 262 -7.57 22.19 -22.77
CA TRP A 262 -8.37 23.39 -22.87
C TRP A 262 -9.46 23.44 -21.79
N CYS A 263 -10.14 22.32 -21.51
CA CYS A 263 -11.12 22.25 -20.43
C CYS A 263 -10.47 22.51 -19.07
N PHE A 264 -9.30 21.90 -18.78
CA PHE A 264 -8.60 22.13 -17.52
C PHE A 264 -8.12 23.58 -17.34
N ASP A 265 -7.55 24.18 -18.38
CA ASP A 265 -7.15 25.60 -18.36
C ASP A 265 -8.37 26.51 -18.11
N SER A 266 -9.49 26.20 -18.77
CA SER A 266 -10.75 26.92 -18.58
C SER A 266 -11.31 26.75 -17.16
N ILE A 267 -11.22 25.56 -16.57
CA ILE A 267 -11.58 25.31 -15.16
C ILE A 267 -10.73 26.18 -14.23
N PHE A 268 -9.41 26.19 -14.41
CA PHE A 268 -8.50 27.01 -13.60
C PHE A 268 -8.83 28.51 -13.71
N SER A 269 -9.06 29.01 -14.92
CA SER A 269 -9.44 30.42 -15.14
C SER A 269 -10.79 30.77 -14.49
N THR A 270 -11.74 29.83 -14.46
CA THR A 270 -13.08 30.02 -13.89
C THR A 270 -13.04 29.99 -12.35
N ILE A 271 -12.17 29.17 -11.76
CA ILE A 271 -11.88 29.20 -10.31
C ILE A 271 -11.23 30.54 -9.94
N HIS A 272 -10.26 31.02 -10.72
CA HIS A 272 -9.62 32.32 -10.50
C HIS A 272 -10.65 33.46 -10.57
N ARG A 273 -11.52 33.45 -11.59
CA ARG A 273 -12.57 34.45 -11.75
C ARG A 273 -13.52 34.45 -10.55
N GLY A 274 -13.93 33.27 -10.06
CA GLY A 274 -14.76 33.18 -8.86
C GLY A 274 -14.08 33.76 -7.62
N GLN A 275 -12.76 33.59 -7.47
CA GLN A 275 -11.99 34.24 -6.40
C GLN A 275 -11.98 35.77 -6.55
N MET A 276 -11.79 36.28 -7.77
CA MET A 276 -11.78 37.73 -8.05
C MET A 276 -13.16 38.38 -7.83
N LEU A 277 -14.23 37.65 -8.10
CA LEU A 277 -15.61 38.07 -7.80
C LEU A 277 -15.94 38.03 -6.30
N GLY A 278 -15.01 37.55 -5.46
CA GLY A 278 -15.25 37.32 -4.03
C GLY A 278 -16.12 36.10 -3.76
N ALA A 279 -16.48 35.32 -4.78
CA ALA A 279 -17.32 34.13 -4.69
C ALA A 279 -16.62 32.95 -4.04
N TYR A 280 -15.29 32.90 -4.00
CA TYR A 280 -14.50 31.85 -3.32
C TYR A 280 -13.44 32.50 -2.42
N SER A 281 -13.29 32.02 -1.18
CA SER A 281 -12.16 32.43 -0.35
C SER A 281 -10.84 31.93 -0.96
N ALA A 282 -9.71 32.56 -0.61
CA ALA A 282 -8.40 32.13 -1.11
C ALA A 282 -8.10 30.67 -0.75
N GLU A 283 -8.52 30.22 0.43
CA GLU A 283 -8.37 28.84 0.90
C GLU A 283 -9.25 27.87 0.11
N LEU A 284 -10.51 28.23 -0.12
CA LEU A 284 -11.44 27.42 -0.92
C LEU A 284 -10.94 27.31 -2.36
N ALA A 285 -10.53 28.42 -2.97
CA ALA A 285 -9.95 28.45 -4.30
C ALA A 285 -8.69 27.59 -4.38
N SER A 286 -7.77 27.69 -3.41
CA SER A 286 -6.58 26.84 -3.32
C SER A 286 -6.94 25.35 -3.27
N GLY A 287 -7.93 24.96 -2.45
CA GLY A 287 -8.40 23.59 -2.39
C GLY A 287 -9.05 23.10 -3.70
N MET A 288 -9.74 23.98 -4.43
CA MET A 288 -10.29 23.69 -5.76
C MET A 288 -9.16 23.55 -6.80
N TYR A 289 -8.11 24.37 -6.75
CA TYR A 289 -6.91 24.24 -7.59
C TYR A 289 -6.18 22.93 -7.37
N GLU A 290 -5.97 22.52 -6.12
CA GLU A 290 -5.35 21.24 -5.79
C GLU A 290 -6.13 20.06 -6.38
N ARG A 291 -7.47 20.07 -6.25
CA ARG A 291 -8.35 19.03 -6.82
C ARG A 291 -8.34 19.02 -8.34
N ALA A 292 -8.37 20.19 -8.98
CA ALA A 292 -8.29 20.29 -10.44
C ALA A 292 -6.93 19.81 -10.96
N THR A 293 -5.85 20.08 -10.23
CA THR A 293 -4.49 19.60 -10.53
C THR A 293 -4.39 18.08 -10.35
N ALA A 294 -4.98 17.53 -9.29
CA ALA A 294 -5.06 16.08 -9.08
C ALA A 294 -5.82 15.38 -10.22
N MET A 295 -6.95 15.97 -10.65
CA MET A 295 -7.74 15.50 -11.79
C MET A 295 -6.92 15.52 -13.10
N LEU A 296 -6.17 16.58 -13.37
CA LEU A 296 -5.28 16.66 -14.53
C LEU A 296 -4.14 15.62 -14.46
N THR A 297 -3.57 15.42 -13.27
CA THR A 297 -2.48 14.45 -13.04
C THR A 297 -2.97 13.02 -13.28
N ALA A 298 -4.16 12.69 -12.79
CA ALA A 298 -4.80 11.40 -13.04
C ALA A 298 -5.05 11.16 -14.54
N PHE A 299 -5.53 12.17 -15.28
CA PHE A 299 -5.65 12.07 -16.74
C PHE A 299 -4.29 11.84 -17.43
N ARG A 300 -3.24 12.56 -17.03
CA ARG A 300 -1.89 12.39 -17.59
C ARG A 300 -1.33 11.00 -17.36
N PHE A 301 -1.60 10.42 -16.19
CA PHE A 301 -1.25 9.04 -15.91
C PHE A 301 -1.97 8.07 -16.88
N CYS A 302 -3.27 8.20 -17.06
CA CYS A 302 -4.03 7.36 -18.00
C CYS A 302 -3.53 7.54 -19.45
N GLN A 303 -3.15 8.76 -19.83
CA GLN A 303 -2.54 9.03 -21.14
C GLN A 303 -1.18 8.35 -21.29
N MET A 304 -0.34 8.39 -20.26
CA MET A 304 0.94 7.67 -20.24
C MET A 304 0.72 6.17 -20.40
N VAL A 305 -0.27 5.60 -19.70
CA VAL A 305 -0.65 4.19 -19.85
C VAL A 305 -1.03 3.86 -21.28
N LEU A 306 -1.77 4.71 -22.00
CA LEU A 306 -2.09 4.44 -23.41
C LEU A 306 -0.87 4.48 -24.33
N GLN A 307 0.07 5.40 -24.06
CA GLN A 307 1.24 5.63 -24.90
C GLN A 307 2.37 4.62 -24.65
N GLN A 308 2.58 4.22 -23.39
CA GLN A 308 3.65 3.34 -22.98
C GLN A 308 3.15 1.89 -22.92
N GLN A 309 3.40 1.15 -24.00
CA GLN A 309 3.12 -0.29 -24.05
C GLN A 309 4.24 -1.10 -23.38
N SER A 310 3.91 -2.31 -22.91
CA SER A 310 4.91 -3.22 -22.35
C SER A 310 6.03 -3.48 -23.36
N PRO A 311 7.30 -3.61 -22.91
CA PRO A 311 8.42 -3.85 -23.81
C PRO A 311 8.20 -5.07 -24.71
N ALA A 312 8.10 -4.85 -26.02
CA ALA A 312 7.81 -5.91 -26.99
C ALA A 312 8.78 -7.10 -26.94
N PRO A 313 10.11 -6.93 -26.73
CA PRO A 313 11.04 -8.06 -26.64
C PRO A 313 10.71 -9.04 -25.50
N PHE A 314 10.32 -8.51 -24.33
CA PHE A 314 9.90 -9.32 -23.19
C PHE A 314 8.66 -10.14 -23.52
N MET A 315 7.65 -9.49 -24.11
CA MET A 315 6.39 -10.12 -24.50
C MET A 315 6.57 -11.21 -25.54
N VAL A 316 7.38 -10.97 -26.56
CA VAL A 316 7.66 -11.95 -27.61
C VAL A 316 8.45 -13.14 -27.04
N HIS A 317 9.46 -12.89 -26.20
CA HIS A 317 10.25 -13.95 -25.61
C HIS A 317 9.42 -14.85 -24.69
N LEU A 318 8.62 -14.25 -23.80
CA LEU A 318 7.74 -14.98 -22.88
C LEU A 318 6.75 -15.88 -23.64
N ARG A 319 6.05 -15.32 -24.64
CA ARG A 319 5.07 -16.08 -25.44
C ARG A 319 5.70 -17.21 -26.24
N THR A 320 6.89 -16.97 -26.79
CA THR A 320 7.63 -18.00 -27.54
C THR A 320 8.05 -19.13 -26.61
N LEU A 321 8.60 -18.81 -25.44
CA LEU A 321 9.00 -19.81 -24.44
C LEU A 321 7.80 -20.61 -23.92
N LEU A 322 6.69 -19.93 -23.63
CA LEU A 322 5.43 -20.54 -23.21
C LEU A 322 4.88 -21.52 -24.26
N LEU A 323 4.89 -21.12 -25.53
CA LEU A 323 4.41 -21.97 -26.62
C LEU A 323 5.33 -23.18 -26.84
N VAL A 324 6.65 -23.00 -26.81
CA VAL A 324 7.60 -24.12 -26.89
C VAL A 324 7.37 -25.10 -25.74
N PHE A 325 7.20 -24.60 -24.51
CA PHE A 325 6.94 -25.43 -23.33
C PHE A 325 5.62 -26.21 -23.46
N CYS A 326 4.52 -25.57 -23.84
CA CYS A 326 3.24 -26.28 -23.99
C CYS A 326 3.25 -27.29 -25.16
N VAL A 327 3.96 -26.99 -26.26
CA VAL A 327 4.05 -27.88 -27.42
C VAL A 327 4.91 -29.10 -27.15
N SER A 328 6.01 -28.98 -26.38
CA SER A 328 6.90 -30.09 -26.05
C SER A 328 6.43 -30.96 -24.87
N PHE A 329 5.54 -30.45 -24.02
CA PHE A 329 5.01 -31.18 -22.85
C PHE A 329 4.44 -32.59 -23.13
N PRO A 330 3.61 -32.85 -24.16
CA PRO A 330 3.04 -34.18 -24.34
C PRO A 330 4.09 -35.24 -24.68
N PHE A 331 5.28 -34.84 -25.14
CA PHE A 331 6.41 -35.73 -25.43
C PHE A 331 7.26 -36.06 -24.20
N THR A 332 7.10 -35.36 -23.07
CA THR A 332 7.78 -35.73 -21.82
C THR A 332 7.07 -36.86 -21.09
N ILE A 333 5.74 -36.81 -21.06
CA ILE A 333 4.88 -37.80 -20.40
C ILE A 333 4.56 -39.01 -21.29
N ILE A 334 4.99 -38.98 -22.56
CA ILE A 334 4.73 -40.06 -23.52
C ILE A 334 5.30 -41.39 -23.01
N GLY A 335 4.47 -42.44 -23.03
CA GLY A 335 4.83 -43.78 -22.54
C GLY A 335 4.80 -43.96 -21.02
N TYR A 336 4.57 -42.90 -20.22
CA TYR A 336 4.31 -43.03 -18.77
C TYR A 336 2.82 -43.06 -18.46
N VAL A 337 2.02 -42.34 -19.26
CA VAL A 337 0.58 -42.20 -19.08
C VAL A 337 -0.14 -42.76 -20.31
N GLY A 338 -1.32 -43.36 -20.10
CA GLY A 338 -2.16 -43.82 -21.21
C GLY A 338 -2.58 -42.68 -22.15
N PRO A 339 -2.99 -42.97 -23.41
CA PRO A 339 -3.24 -41.93 -24.42
C PRO A 339 -4.31 -40.91 -24.02
N TRP A 340 -5.36 -41.34 -23.31
CA TRP A 340 -6.41 -40.44 -22.83
C TRP A 340 -5.94 -39.54 -21.68
N GLY A 341 -5.13 -40.09 -20.76
CA GLY A 341 -4.54 -39.31 -19.67
C GLY A 341 -3.55 -38.27 -20.17
N LEU A 342 -2.76 -38.61 -21.20
CA LEU A 342 -1.86 -37.66 -21.87
C LEU A 342 -2.62 -36.46 -22.44
N MET A 343 -3.72 -36.70 -23.18
CA MET A 343 -4.54 -35.63 -23.74
C MET A 343 -5.17 -34.76 -22.64
N LEU A 344 -5.69 -35.38 -21.58
CA LEU A 344 -6.28 -34.65 -20.46
C LEU A 344 -5.24 -33.74 -19.78
N MET A 345 -4.04 -34.25 -19.50
CA MET A 345 -2.96 -33.48 -18.90
C MET A 345 -2.48 -32.35 -19.83
N GLN A 346 -2.41 -32.59 -21.14
CA GLN A 346 -2.05 -31.56 -22.14
C GLN A 346 -3.07 -30.42 -22.16
N ILE A 347 -4.36 -30.74 -22.16
CA ILE A 347 -5.43 -29.75 -22.15
C ILE A 347 -5.38 -28.95 -20.84
N ALA A 348 -5.25 -29.63 -19.70
CA ALA A 348 -5.17 -28.97 -18.40
C ALA A 348 -3.99 -28.01 -18.32
N LEU A 349 -2.78 -28.46 -18.68
CA LEU A 349 -1.58 -27.62 -18.63
C LEU A 349 -1.64 -26.44 -19.60
N SER A 350 -2.08 -26.68 -20.84
CA SER A 350 -2.19 -25.64 -21.85
C SER A 350 -3.23 -24.59 -21.45
N PHE A 351 -4.37 -25.02 -20.91
CA PHE A 351 -5.41 -24.13 -20.41
C PHE A 351 -4.92 -23.28 -19.23
N SER A 352 -4.24 -23.88 -18.25
CA SER A 352 -3.72 -23.15 -17.10
C SER A 352 -2.67 -22.11 -17.49
N LEU A 353 -1.67 -22.49 -18.28
CA LEU A 353 -0.53 -21.61 -18.59
C LEU A 353 -0.89 -20.54 -19.64
N LEU A 354 -1.57 -20.92 -20.73
CA LEU A 354 -2.02 -19.96 -21.73
C LEU A 354 -3.16 -19.07 -21.19
N GLY A 355 -3.98 -19.60 -20.28
CA GLY A 355 -5.04 -18.84 -19.63
C GLY A 355 -4.50 -17.65 -18.84
N ILE A 356 -3.42 -17.82 -18.08
CA ILE A 356 -2.80 -16.70 -17.33
C ILE A 356 -2.24 -15.64 -18.28
N GLU A 357 -1.59 -16.02 -19.38
CA GLU A 357 -1.10 -15.04 -20.36
C GLU A 357 -2.25 -14.34 -21.09
N PHE A 358 -3.35 -15.05 -21.36
CA PHE A 358 -4.55 -14.46 -21.95
C PHE A 358 -5.19 -13.42 -21.03
N VAL A 359 -5.38 -13.75 -19.73
CA VAL A 359 -5.87 -12.79 -18.73
C VAL A 359 -4.93 -11.59 -18.62
N SER A 360 -3.61 -11.84 -18.59
CA SER A 360 -2.62 -10.77 -18.54
C SER A 360 -2.74 -9.83 -19.75
N ARG A 361 -3.02 -10.35 -20.95
CA ARG A 361 -3.20 -9.54 -22.15
C ARG A 361 -4.47 -8.69 -22.12
N GLN A 362 -5.59 -9.21 -21.60
CA GLN A 362 -6.81 -8.42 -21.44
C GLN A 362 -6.57 -7.23 -20.50
N MET A 363 -5.98 -7.49 -19.33
CA MET A 363 -5.67 -6.44 -18.34
C MET A 363 -4.63 -5.42 -18.83
N GLU A 364 -3.87 -5.74 -19.88
CA GLU A 364 -2.85 -4.84 -20.43
C GLU A 364 -3.44 -3.60 -21.12
N HIS A 365 -4.68 -3.70 -21.62
CA HIS A 365 -5.36 -2.63 -22.37
C HIS A 365 -6.64 -2.18 -21.66
N PRO A 366 -6.54 -1.51 -20.49
CA PRO A 366 -7.68 -1.27 -19.59
C PRO A 366 -8.78 -0.33 -20.13
N PHE A 367 -8.55 0.33 -21.26
CA PHE A 367 -9.47 1.27 -21.92
C PHE A 367 -9.96 0.76 -23.28
N GLY A 368 -10.00 -0.57 -23.46
CA GLY A 368 -10.40 -1.22 -24.70
C GLY A 368 -11.92 -1.32 -24.89
N GLU A 369 -12.32 -2.35 -25.64
CA GLU A 369 -13.71 -2.65 -26.02
C GLU A 369 -14.24 -3.91 -25.32
N ASP A 370 -13.47 -4.49 -24.41
CA ASP A 370 -13.79 -5.75 -23.74
C ASP A 370 -14.74 -5.52 -22.55
N GLU A 371 -15.50 -6.54 -22.18
CA GLU A 371 -16.38 -6.49 -20.99
C GLU A 371 -15.58 -6.23 -19.70
N SER A 372 -14.34 -6.73 -19.64
CA SER A 372 -13.45 -6.61 -18.47
C SER A 372 -12.69 -5.28 -18.41
N ASP A 373 -12.86 -4.41 -19.41
CA ASP A 373 -12.25 -3.08 -19.40
C ASP A 373 -12.96 -2.15 -18.44
N ILE A 374 -12.28 -1.05 -18.09
CA ILE A 374 -12.83 -0.07 -17.15
C ILE A 374 -14.06 0.58 -17.80
N PRO A 375 -15.23 0.59 -17.13
CA PRO A 375 -16.44 1.19 -17.68
C PRO A 375 -16.37 2.72 -17.58
N LEU A 376 -15.58 3.34 -18.46
CA LEU A 376 -15.27 4.76 -18.45
C LEU A 376 -16.53 5.62 -18.40
N LYS A 377 -17.50 5.35 -19.28
CA LYS A 377 -18.77 6.10 -19.32
C LYS A 377 -19.56 5.97 -18.02
N GLN A 378 -19.59 4.79 -17.37
CA GLN A 378 -20.32 4.61 -16.11
C GLN A 378 -19.64 5.36 -14.96
N VAL A 379 -18.30 5.34 -14.89
CA VAL A 379 -17.54 6.04 -13.85
C VAL A 379 -17.64 7.55 -14.02
N MET A 380 -17.57 8.03 -15.26
CA MET A 380 -17.74 9.45 -15.58
C MET A 380 -19.20 9.89 -15.42
N ALA A 381 -20.19 9.03 -15.68
CA ALA A 381 -21.62 9.31 -15.41
C ALA A 381 -21.92 9.66 -13.95
N GLY A 382 -21.11 9.20 -13.00
CA GLY A 382 -21.23 9.57 -11.59
C GLY A 382 -21.14 11.08 -11.31
N THR A 383 -20.57 11.87 -12.21
CA THR A 383 -20.48 13.34 -12.07
C THR A 383 -21.81 14.05 -12.32
N ARG A 384 -22.77 13.47 -13.04
CA ARG A 384 -24.04 14.17 -13.37
C ARG A 384 -24.98 14.39 -12.21
N GLY A 385 -24.76 13.73 -11.07
CA GLY A 385 -25.44 14.07 -9.81
C GLY A 385 -25.23 15.53 -9.38
N ILE A 386 -24.22 16.21 -9.94
CA ILE A 386 -23.94 17.64 -9.72
C ILE A 386 -25.11 18.55 -10.18
N GLY A 387 -25.75 18.25 -11.32
CA GLY A 387 -26.92 19.02 -11.79
C GLY A 387 -28.13 18.82 -10.87
N ALA A 388 -28.36 17.59 -10.42
CA ALA A 388 -29.41 17.28 -9.44
C ALA A 388 -29.19 17.97 -8.08
N VAL A 389 -27.94 18.20 -7.66
CA VAL A 389 -27.63 18.97 -6.43
C VAL A 389 -28.07 20.43 -6.55
N LEU A 390 -27.97 21.02 -7.75
CA LEU A 390 -28.51 22.36 -8.02
C LEU A 390 -30.05 22.35 -8.14
N ASP A 391 -30.62 21.36 -8.82
CA ASP A 391 -32.08 21.26 -9.01
C ASP A 391 -32.81 21.00 -7.68
N LEU A 392 -32.28 20.14 -6.80
CA LEU A 392 -32.80 19.92 -5.44
C LEU A 392 -32.87 21.22 -4.63
N ARG A 393 -31.95 22.17 -4.86
CA ARG A 393 -31.93 23.46 -4.17
C ARG A 393 -32.88 24.48 -4.77
N SER A 394 -33.09 24.48 -6.09
CA SER A 394 -34.11 25.32 -6.73
C SER A 394 -35.51 25.03 -6.15
N HIS A 395 -35.79 23.76 -5.80
CA HIS A 395 -37.02 23.37 -5.12
C HIS A 395 -37.09 23.81 -3.65
N VAL A 396 -35.97 23.77 -2.90
CA VAL A 396 -35.94 24.22 -1.49
C VAL A 396 -36.12 25.74 -1.40
N ALA A 397 -35.43 26.52 -2.24
CA ALA A 397 -35.59 27.98 -2.28
C ALA A 397 -37.03 28.40 -2.65
N CYS A 398 -37.68 27.66 -3.57
CA CYS A 398 -39.09 27.90 -3.92
C CYS A 398 -40.07 27.51 -2.78
N SER A 399 -39.67 26.60 -1.89
CA SER A 399 -40.46 26.21 -0.72
C SER A 399 -40.34 27.22 0.43
N GLU A 400 -39.15 27.79 0.66
CA GLU A 400 -38.93 28.84 1.67
C GLU A 400 -39.64 30.15 1.31
N LEU A 401 -39.71 30.50 0.02
CA LEU A 401 -40.51 31.63 -0.48
C LEU A 401 -42.03 31.43 -0.33
N LYS A 402 -42.52 30.19 -0.20
CA LYS A 402 -43.94 29.90 0.10
C LYS A 402 -44.24 29.87 1.60
N LEU A 403 -43.23 29.66 2.45
CA LEU A 403 -43.37 29.62 3.91
C LEU A 403 -43.53 31.01 4.56
N SER A 404 -43.32 32.12 3.82
CA SER A 404 -43.62 33.46 4.31
C SER A 404 -45.10 33.86 4.16
N GLY A 405 -45.97 32.95 3.73
CA GLY A 405 -47.40 33.18 3.54
C GLY A 405 -48.25 32.01 4.01
N HIS A 406 -48.65 32.06 5.29
CA HIS A 406 -49.70 31.27 5.95
C HIS A 406 -49.51 29.76 6.21
N ASP A 407 -50.11 29.36 7.34
CA ASP A 407 -50.24 28.04 7.96
C ASP A 407 -50.25 26.84 7.01
N VAL A 408 -49.59 25.75 7.41
CA VAL A 408 -50.19 24.41 7.60
C VAL A 408 -49.14 23.42 8.11
N ARG A 409 -49.57 22.60 9.08
CA ARG A 409 -48.89 21.42 9.62
C ARG A 409 -48.61 20.40 8.51
N GLU A 410 -47.35 20.11 8.22
CA GLU A 410 -46.96 18.83 7.65
C GLU A 410 -45.49 18.52 7.95
N ARG A 411 -45.20 17.26 8.30
CA ARG A 411 -43.89 16.78 8.77
C ARG A 411 -42.86 16.86 7.63
N THR A 412 -41.97 17.86 7.68
CA THR A 412 -40.82 17.95 6.78
C THR A 412 -39.60 17.27 7.42
N ALA A 413 -38.99 16.34 6.67
CA ALA A 413 -37.73 15.70 7.04
C ALA A 413 -36.61 16.74 7.08
N THR A 414 -35.76 16.68 8.10
CA THR A 414 -34.68 17.66 8.29
C THR A 414 -33.60 17.51 7.21
N PRO A 415 -32.85 18.58 6.86
CA PRO A 415 -31.78 18.55 5.84
C PRO A 415 -30.73 17.46 6.09
N GLU A 416 -30.50 17.12 7.36
CA GLU A 416 -29.60 16.03 7.79
C GLU A 416 -30.08 14.65 7.34
N GLN A 417 -31.39 14.41 7.27
CA GLN A 417 -31.96 13.14 6.82
C GLN A 417 -31.79 12.94 5.31
N CYS A 418 -31.89 14.00 4.50
CA CYS A 418 -31.67 13.92 3.05
C CYS A 418 -30.18 13.68 2.72
N MET A 419 -29.26 14.33 3.43
CA MET A 419 -27.81 14.10 3.28
C MET A 419 -27.40 12.66 3.65
N LEU A 420 -27.96 12.11 4.73
CA LEU A 420 -27.70 10.73 5.14
C LEU A 420 -28.21 9.71 4.12
N THR A 421 -29.29 10.04 3.40
CA THR A 421 -29.85 9.16 2.38
C THR A 421 -29.00 9.16 1.11
N PHE A 422 -28.45 10.31 0.70
CA PHE A 422 -27.61 10.41 -0.51
C PHE A 422 -26.20 9.83 -0.30
N VAL A 423 -25.54 10.15 0.82
CA VAL A 423 -24.25 9.53 1.20
C VAL A 423 -24.44 8.03 1.42
N GLY A 424 -25.58 7.63 1.98
CA GLY A 424 -26.00 6.23 2.10
C GLY A 424 -26.13 5.53 0.75
N THR A 425 -26.67 6.20 -0.28
CA THR A 425 -26.90 5.59 -1.61
C THR A 425 -25.61 5.42 -2.41
N VAL A 426 -24.67 6.37 -2.31
CA VAL A 426 -23.33 6.26 -2.95
C VAL A 426 -22.45 5.23 -2.22
N ALA A 427 -22.53 5.16 -0.89
CA ALA A 427 -21.81 4.16 -0.10
C ALA A 427 -22.44 2.75 -0.14
N LEU A 428 -23.75 2.62 -0.40
CA LEU A 428 -24.41 1.33 -0.61
C LEU A 428 -24.03 0.73 -1.96
N ARG A 429 -23.90 1.53 -3.03
CA ARG A 429 -23.52 1.02 -4.36
C ARG A 429 -22.10 0.47 -4.41
N SER A 430 -21.19 0.95 -3.55
CA SER A 430 -19.85 0.35 -3.41
C SER A 430 -19.81 -0.92 -2.56
N ARG A 431 -20.91 -1.30 -1.88
CA ARG A 431 -21.00 -2.50 -1.02
C ARG A 431 -21.82 -3.64 -1.62
N LEU A 432 -22.47 -3.45 -2.76
CA LEU A 432 -23.30 -4.48 -3.41
C LEU A 432 -22.52 -5.48 -4.28
N ALA A 433 -21.20 -5.60 -4.09
CA ALA A 433 -20.33 -6.53 -4.83
C ALA A 433 -19.77 -7.69 -3.96
N GLU A 434 -20.43 -8.04 -2.86
CA GLU A 434 -20.13 -9.27 -2.11
C GLU A 434 -21.40 -10.14 -1.97
N PRO A 435 -21.35 -11.45 -2.24
CA PRO A 435 -22.50 -12.34 -2.05
C PRO A 435 -22.72 -12.64 -0.56
N ASN A 436 -23.96 -12.46 -0.11
CA ASN A 436 -24.44 -12.70 1.25
C ASN A 436 -24.39 -14.18 1.67
N GLU A 437 -23.92 -14.46 2.89
CA GLU A 437 -24.32 -15.64 3.68
C GLU A 437 -24.96 -15.23 5.02
N ALA A 438 -26.26 -15.57 5.11
CA ALA A 438 -27.10 -15.95 6.24
C ALA A 438 -26.78 -15.51 7.70
N THR A 439 -27.65 -14.63 8.22
CA THR A 439 -28.56 -14.81 9.37
C THR A 439 -28.29 -15.94 10.38
N LEU A 440 -28.20 -15.62 11.69
CA LEU A 440 -28.85 -16.35 12.81
C LEU A 440 -28.69 -15.65 14.18
N LEU A 441 -29.84 -15.13 14.67
CA LEU A 441 -30.40 -15.11 16.03
C LEU A 441 -29.53 -14.88 17.30
N ARG A 442 -29.88 -13.83 18.06
CA ARG A 442 -29.74 -13.76 19.54
C ARG A 442 -30.95 -14.44 20.22
N PRO A 443 -30.84 -14.92 21.47
CA PRO A 443 -31.43 -14.18 22.62
C PRO A 443 -30.64 -14.29 23.96
N PRO A 444 -31.09 -13.58 25.04
CA PRO A 444 -30.23 -13.03 26.10
C PRO A 444 -30.61 -13.53 27.55
N PRO A 445 -30.68 -12.71 28.62
CA PRO A 445 -29.72 -12.67 29.75
C PRO A 445 -30.39 -12.86 31.15
N HIS A 446 -29.62 -12.87 32.26
CA HIS A 446 -30.06 -12.56 33.64
C HIS A 446 -28.84 -12.69 34.59
N ARG A 447 -28.64 -12.02 35.75
CA ARG A 447 -29.27 -10.97 36.59
C ARG A 447 -28.14 -10.55 37.56
N GLY A 448 -27.94 -9.29 37.89
CA GLY A 448 -28.54 -8.72 39.11
C GLY A 448 -27.48 -8.38 40.18
N PRO A 449 -27.79 -7.58 41.21
CA PRO A 449 -27.07 -6.34 41.58
C PRO A 449 -26.70 -6.32 43.10
N PRO A 450 -26.72 -5.20 43.87
CA PRO A 450 -26.24 -3.80 43.70
C PRO A 450 -25.28 -3.32 44.83
N GLY A 451 -24.75 -2.10 44.72
CA GLY A 451 -24.86 -1.12 45.83
C GLY A 451 -23.59 -0.44 46.40
N TYR A 452 -23.54 0.90 46.20
CA TYR A 452 -23.01 1.96 47.09
C TYR A 452 -21.51 1.94 47.52
N ALA A 453 -20.81 3.03 47.82
CA ALA A 453 -20.86 4.48 47.61
C ALA A 453 -19.61 5.09 48.30
N GLY A 454 -19.26 6.33 47.98
CA GLY A 454 -18.42 7.21 48.82
C GLY A 454 -16.94 7.24 48.43
N CYS A 455 -16.42 8.36 47.90
CA CYS A 455 -15.97 9.57 48.65
C CYS A 455 -14.70 9.27 49.48
N SER A 456 -13.62 10.06 49.50
CA SER A 456 -13.36 11.43 49.07
C SER A 456 -11.92 11.81 49.51
N LEU A 457 -11.32 12.82 48.84
CA LEU A 457 -10.33 13.81 49.37
C LEU A 457 -8.99 13.24 49.90
N GLY A 458 -7.80 13.53 49.33
CA GLY A 458 -7.14 14.86 49.25
C GLY A 458 -6.63 15.32 50.63
N PRO A 459 -5.65 16.24 50.77
CA PRO A 459 -4.58 16.72 49.87
C PRO A 459 -3.25 17.09 50.61
N LEU A 460 -2.31 17.75 49.90
CA LEU A 460 -1.43 18.85 50.38
C LEU A 460 -0.30 18.49 51.40
N VAL A 461 0.97 18.88 51.27
CA VAL A 461 1.55 20.24 51.26
C VAL A 461 3.06 20.15 50.95
N LEU A 462 3.53 21.11 50.13
CA LEU A 462 4.78 21.92 50.14
C LEU A 462 5.96 21.46 51.06
N ALA A 463 7.25 21.70 50.78
CA ALA A 463 7.86 22.93 50.29
C ALA A 463 9.42 22.80 50.20
N LEU A 464 10.03 23.62 49.34
CA LEU A 464 11.31 24.36 49.51
C LEU A 464 12.69 23.66 49.32
N TRP A 465 13.31 23.92 48.14
CA TRP A 465 14.61 24.61 47.84
C TRP A 465 15.76 24.64 48.90
N PRO A 466 17.09 24.85 48.60
CA PRO A 466 17.87 24.97 47.33
C PRO A 466 19.12 24.04 47.17
N ARG A 467 19.61 23.99 45.92
CA ARG A 467 21.02 24.02 45.42
C ARG A 467 22.16 23.39 46.26
N HIS A 468 22.84 22.41 45.67
CA HIS A 468 24.29 22.42 45.38
C HIS A 468 24.65 21.32 44.36
N ARG A 469 25.45 21.65 43.33
CA ARG A 469 26.17 20.66 42.50
C ARG A 469 27.09 19.85 43.40
N PRO A 470 27.28 18.54 43.17
CA PRO A 470 28.60 18.12 42.70
C PRO A 470 28.62 16.87 41.78
N LEU A 471 29.65 16.85 40.93
CA LEU A 471 30.54 15.74 40.58
C LEU A 471 29.95 14.31 40.55
N LEU A 472 29.88 13.76 39.33
CA LEU A 472 30.24 12.39 38.95
C LEU A 472 30.41 11.37 40.10
N ALA A 473 29.29 10.96 40.70
CA ALA A 473 29.29 9.78 41.55
C ALA A 473 29.28 8.52 40.66
N ARG A 474 30.45 7.90 40.52
CA ARG A 474 30.60 6.46 40.23
C ARG A 474 29.65 5.71 41.18
N ARG A 475 28.44 5.39 40.73
CA ARG A 475 27.52 4.53 41.48
C ARG A 475 28.20 3.16 41.55
N THR A 476 28.79 2.86 42.71
CA THR A 476 29.31 1.54 43.08
C THR A 476 28.20 0.52 42.82
N ARG A 477 28.42 -0.32 41.80
CA ARG A 477 27.47 -1.36 41.40
C ARG A 477 27.43 -2.41 42.50
N ARG A 478 26.26 -2.65 43.09
CA ARG A 478 26.07 -3.83 43.94
C ARG A 478 26.12 -5.09 43.05
N PRO A 479 26.97 -6.09 43.34
CA PRO A 479 26.91 -7.37 42.65
C PRO A 479 25.58 -8.08 42.96
N ALA A 480 25.05 -8.83 42.00
CA ALA A 480 23.84 -9.64 42.22
C ALA A 480 24.16 -10.75 43.24
N GLU A 481 23.55 -10.70 44.42
CA GLU A 481 23.58 -11.82 45.37
C GLU A 481 23.00 -13.07 44.69
N GLY A 482 23.77 -14.16 44.65
CA GLY A 482 23.36 -15.43 44.04
C GLY A 482 23.80 -15.68 42.58
N ALA A 483 24.66 -14.85 42.00
CA ALA A 483 25.19 -15.10 40.65
C ALA A 483 26.00 -16.41 40.59
N LYS A 484 25.64 -17.32 39.67
CA LYS A 484 26.36 -18.59 39.41
C LYS A 484 27.51 -18.47 38.41
N VAL A 485 27.78 -17.27 37.88
CA VAL A 485 28.72 -17.06 36.76
C VAL A 485 29.77 -16.04 37.13
N LEU A 486 31.03 -16.35 36.84
CA LEU A 486 32.21 -15.52 37.06
C LEU A 486 32.86 -15.12 35.73
N PHE A 487 33.38 -13.91 35.68
CA PHE A 487 34.27 -13.42 34.63
C PHE A 487 35.71 -13.66 35.07
N VAL A 488 36.53 -14.24 34.18
CA VAL A 488 37.96 -14.48 34.39
C VAL A 488 38.72 -13.78 33.27
N GLY A 489 39.39 -12.68 33.60
CA GLY A 489 40.23 -11.88 32.70
C GLY A 489 41.73 -12.13 32.91
N GLY A 490 42.55 -11.52 32.06
CA GLY A 490 44.02 -11.68 32.13
C GLY A 490 44.54 -12.99 31.54
N VAL A 491 43.73 -13.68 30.73
CA VAL A 491 44.05 -15.02 30.22
C VAL A 491 44.98 -14.93 29.00
N PRO A 492 46.20 -15.48 29.06
CA PRO A 492 47.11 -15.50 27.91
C PRO A 492 46.51 -16.29 26.73
N PRO A 493 46.77 -15.88 25.47
CA PRO A 493 46.21 -16.55 24.29
C PRO A 493 46.57 -18.04 24.19
N ALA A 494 47.74 -18.43 24.71
CA ALA A 494 48.28 -19.80 24.65
C ALA A 494 47.72 -20.75 25.72
N MET A 495 47.07 -20.24 26.78
CA MET A 495 46.60 -21.05 27.91
C MET A 495 45.27 -21.75 27.58
N SER A 496 45.18 -23.08 27.69
CA SER A 496 43.97 -23.81 27.30
C SER A 496 42.78 -23.54 28.22
N SER A 497 41.56 -23.83 27.75
CA SER A 497 40.36 -23.66 28.57
C SER A 497 40.23 -24.75 29.62
N GLU A 498 40.78 -25.94 29.39
CA GLU A 498 40.79 -27.00 30.40
C GLU A 498 41.68 -26.63 31.59
N THR A 499 42.86 -26.04 31.38
CA THR A 499 43.77 -25.66 32.47
C THR A 499 43.12 -24.68 33.45
N ILE A 500 42.37 -23.71 32.92
CA ILE A 500 41.67 -22.70 33.74
C ILE A 500 40.45 -23.32 34.43
N LEU A 501 39.76 -24.26 33.77
CA LEU A 501 38.63 -24.97 34.35
C LEU A 501 39.08 -25.85 35.52
N GLN A 502 40.17 -26.61 35.37
CA GLN A 502 40.77 -27.44 36.43
C GLN A 502 41.18 -26.60 37.66
N HIS A 503 41.73 -25.40 37.43
CA HIS A 503 42.05 -24.49 38.54
C HIS A 503 40.78 -24.03 39.28
N MET A 504 39.70 -23.74 38.53
CA MET A 504 38.46 -23.20 39.07
C MET A 504 37.57 -24.27 39.73
N GLU A 505 37.67 -25.53 39.30
CA GLU A 505 36.97 -26.67 39.90
C GLU A 505 37.33 -26.91 41.38
N ARG A 506 38.47 -26.39 41.84
CA ARG A 506 38.87 -26.42 43.27
C ARG A 506 37.87 -25.71 44.18
N PHE A 507 37.12 -24.76 43.65
CA PHE A 507 36.11 -24.01 44.41
C PHE A 507 34.71 -24.63 44.31
N GLY A 508 34.51 -25.58 43.40
CA GLY A 508 33.27 -26.31 43.15
C GLY A 508 33.12 -26.69 41.68
N PRO A 509 32.22 -27.63 41.34
CA PRO A 509 32.04 -28.09 39.96
C PRO A 509 31.65 -26.93 39.04
N ALA A 510 32.42 -26.77 37.96
CA ALA A 510 32.40 -25.59 37.10
C ALA A 510 32.34 -25.99 35.62
N THR A 511 31.84 -25.10 34.77
CA THR A 511 31.78 -25.28 33.32
C THR A 511 32.14 -23.99 32.59
N VAL A 512 32.89 -24.07 31.49
CA VAL A 512 33.17 -22.90 30.65
C VAL A 512 31.94 -22.57 29.81
N VAL A 513 31.37 -21.38 30.03
CA VAL A 513 30.20 -20.90 29.29
C VAL A 513 30.60 -20.31 27.95
N LYS A 514 31.69 -19.54 27.93
CA LYS A 514 32.18 -18.84 26.74
C LYS A 514 33.64 -18.45 26.89
N ARG A 515 34.45 -18.73 25.87
CA ARG A 515 35.83 -18.28 25.75
C ARG A 515 35.94 -17.14 24.73
N CYS A 516 36.72 -16.11 25.06
CA CYS A 516 37.09 -15.00 24.19
C CYS A 516 38.61 -14.79 24.22
N ARG A 517 39.17 -13.94 23.35
CA ARG A 517 40.58 -13.56 23.44
C ARG A 517 40.80 -12.72 24.71
N GLY A 518 41.65 -13.20 25.62
CA GLY A 518 42.03 -12.50 26.85
C GLY A 518 41.13 -12.74 28.08
N TYR A 519 39.99 -13.43 27.93
CA TYR A 519 39.06 -13.70 29.04
C TYR A 519 38.10 -14.85 28.74
N LEU A 520 37.48 -15.42 29.77
CA LEU A 520 36.37 -16.37 29.65
C LEU A 520 35.34 -16.22 30.78
N TYR A 521 34.17 -16.85 30.59
CA TYR A 521 33.11 -16.92 31.60
C TYR A 521 32.96 -18.35 32.11
N ILE A 522 32.95 -18.52 33.43
CA ILE A 522 32.83 -19.81 34.11
C ILE A 522 31.54 -19.83 34.92
N LYS A 523 30.76 -20.90 34.80
CA LYS A 523 29.54 -21.13 35.57
C LYS A 523 29.78 -22.25 36.58
N PHE A 524 29.55 -21.96 37.85
CA PHE A 524 29.58 -22.93 38.93
C PHE A 524 28.19 -23.54 39.15
N ALA A 525 28.13 -24.81 39.58
CA ALA A 525 26.87 -25.47 39.91
C ALA A 525 26.16 -24.79 41.11
N GLU A 526 26.94 -24.42 42.12
CA GLU A 526 26.49 -23.82 43.37
C GLU A 526 26.91 -22.34 43.51
N PRO A 527 26.02 -21.44 43.97
CA PRO A 527 26.36 -20.04 44.22
C PRO A 527 27.44 -19.84 45.29
N ALA A 528 27.55 -20.76 46.27
CA ALA A 528 28.56 -20.69 47.33
C ALA A 528 29.99 -20.82 46.78
N ALA A 529 30.19 -21.59 45.72
CA ALA A 529 31.48 -21.74 45.04
C ALA A 529 31.99 -20.42 44.43
N VAL A 530 31.07 -19.58 43.93
CA VAL A 530 31.39 -18.26 43.38
C VAL A 530 31.91 -17.32 44.46
N ALA A 531 31.33 -17.37 45.67
CA ALA A 531 31.80 -16.58 46.80
C ALA A 531 33.20 -17.02 47.27
N LYS A 532 33.47 -18.34 47.30
CA LYS A 532 34.78 -18.90 47.64
C LYS A 532 35.86 -18.52 46.63
N ALA A 533 35.58 -18.64 45.33
CA ALA A 533 36.51 -18.24 44.28
C ALA A 533 36.84 -16.74 44.34
N ARG A 534 35.87 -15.88 44.70
CA ARG A 534 36.10 -14.43 44.85
C ARG A 534 36.89 -14.06 46.10
N ALA A 535 36.76 -14.84 47.18
CA ALA A 535 37.46 -14.58 48.43
C ALA A 535 38.93 -15.02 48.39
N ALA A 536 39.35 -15.78 47.38
CA ALA A 536 40.74 -16.16 47.20
C ALA A 536 41.59 -14.93 46.86
N PRO A 537 42.76 -14.74 47.52
CA PRO A 537 43.56 -13.52 47.42
C PRO A 537 44.17 -13.32 46.03
N GLU A 538 44.57 -14.40 45.35
CA GLU A 538 45.13 -14.37 43.99
C GLU A 538 44.80 -15.65 43.21
N HIS A 539 44.63 -15.52 41.89
CA HIS A 539 44.41 -16.64 40.97
C HIS A 539 45.59 -16.75 40.01
N LEU A 540 46.63 -17.48 40.41
CA LEU A 540 47.82 -17.69 39.59
C LEU A 540 47.73 -19.02 38.85
N VAL A 541 47.76 -18.98 37.52
CA VAL A 541 47.74 -20.17 36.65
C VAL A 541 48.89 -20.06 35.66
N GLU A 542 49.80 -21.03 35.68
CA GLU A 542 51.00 -21.08 34.81
C GLU A 542 51.78 -19.74 34.73
N GLY A 543 51.93 -19.05 35.87
CA GLY A 543 52.66 -17.78 35.96
C GLY A 543 51.88 -16.53 35.52
N ALA A 544 50.63 -16.67 35.05
CA ALA A 544 49.74 -15.55 34.77
C ALA A 544 48.77 -15.29 35.92
N SER A 545 48.67 -14.03 36.36
CA SER A 545 47.67 -13.59 37.34
C SER A 545 46.33 -13.32 36.64
N LEU A 546 45.32 -14.08 37.02
CA LEU A 546 43.97 -14.00 36.46
C LEU A 546 43.11 -13.07 37.30
N THR A 547 42.36 -12.18 36.63
CA THR A 547 41.41 -11.29 37.30
C THR A 547 40.04 -11.93 37.38
N VAL A 548 39.54 -12.15 38.60
CA VAL A 548 38.26 -12.82 38.83
C VAL A 548 37.23 -11.82 39.36
N GLU A 549 36.21 -11.55 38.55
CA GLU A 549 35.13 -10.61 38.89
C GLU A 549 33.75 -11.27 38.71
N PRO A 550 32.72 -10.86 39.49
CA PRO A 550 31.36 -11.35 39.27
C PRO A 550 30.90 -11.00 37.86
N ALA A 551 30.35 -11.97 37.13
CA ALA A 551 29.83 -11.71 35.80
C ALA A 551 28.67 -10.71 35.90
N LEU A 552 28.84 -9.54 35.30
CA LEU A 552 27.78 -8.54 35.20
C LEU A 552 26.57 -9.20 34.51
N ALA A 553 25.43 -9.27 35.21
CA ALA A 553 24.20 -9.77 34.62
C ALA A 553 23.95 -9.05 33.30
N LYS A 554 23.63 -9.80 32.23
CA LYS A 554 23.11 -9.19 30.99
C LYS A 554 21.93 -8.31 31.41
N LYS A 555 22.08 -7.00 31.30
CA LYS A 555 20.99 -6.05 31.55
C LYS A 555 19.84 -6.46 30.65
N LYS A 556 18.80 -7.08 31.22
CA LYS A 556 17.48 -7.03 30.63
C LYS A 556 16.89 -5.72 31.12
N HIS A 557 16.67 -4.77 30.21
CA HIS A 557 15.99 -3.56 30.60
C HIS A 557 14.55 -3.90 31.05
N TRP A 558 14.11 -3.25 32.13
CA TRP A 558 12.85 -3.54 32.84
C TRP A 558 11.58 -3.39 31.98
N TYR A 559 11.67 -2.71 30.83
CA TYR A 559 10.57 -2.47 29.88
C TYR A 559 10.49 -3.48 28.72
N CYS A 560 11.53 -4.31 28.50
CA CYS A 560 11.68 -5.13 27.29
C CYS A 560 10.83 -6.42 27.35
N GLN A 561 10.12 -6.75 26.26
CA GLN A 561 9.35 -7.99 26.15
C GLN A 561 10.30 -9.20 26.05
N THR A 562 10.15 -10.15 26.99
CA THR A 562 10.95 -11.38 27.05
C THR A 562 10.16 -12.65 26.73
N ASP A 563 8.90 -12.50 26.34
CA ASP A 563 7.99 -13.60 26.06
C ASP A 563 8.40 -14.35 24.77
N PRO A 564 8.70 -15.66 24.83
CA PRO A 564 9.00 -16.46 23.64
C PRO A 564 7.84 -16.50 22.64
N GLU A 565 6.60 -16.38 23.10
CA GLU A 565 5.39 -16.42 22.27
C GLU A 565 5.28 -15.16 21.37
N TYR A 566 5.79 -14.02 21.85
CA TYR A 566 5.78 -12.75 21.13
C TYR A 566 7.18 -12.11 21.06
N PRO A 567 8.08 -12.64 20.21
CA PRO A 567 9.47 -12.18 20.15
C PRO A 567 9.59 -10.75 19.60
N VAL A 568 10.53 -9.99 20.16
CA VAL A 568 10.88 -8.65 19.66
C VAL A 568 11.54 -8.77 18.28
N ARG A 569 10.92 -8.19 17.24
CA ARG A 569 11.44 -8.20 15.86
C ARG A 569 11.93 -6.81 15.46
N VAL A 570 13.15 -6.72 14.96
CA VAL A 570 13.74 -5.47 14.44
C VAL A 570 13.68 -5.50 12.91
N ARG A 571 12.94 -4.57 12.31
CA ARG A 571 12.86 -4.38 10.85
C ARG A 571 13.58 -3.11 10.46
N LYS A 572 14.55 -3.21 9.55
CA LYS A 572 15.19 -2.06 8.93
C LYS A 572 14.39 -1.70 7.69
N LEU A 573 13.76 -0.54 7.69
CA LEU A 573 12.90 -0.09 6.58
C LEU A 573 13.64 0.80 5.59
N GLY A 574 14.83 1.29 5.96
CA GLY A 574 15.70 2.08 5.10
C GLY A 574 16.95 2.52 5.85
N THR A 575 17.82 3.26 5.18
CA THR A 575 18.98 3.90 5.81
C THR A 575 18.50 4.89 6.86
N GLY A 576 18.83 4.64 8.14
CA GLY A 576 18.38 5.48 9.24
C GLY A 576 16.93 5.29 9.67
N ILE A 577 16.22 4.23 9.24
CA ILE A 577 14.81 3.98 9.60
C ILE A 577 14.64 2.56 10.15
N VAL A 578 14.17 2.44 11.40
CA VAL A 578 14.01 1.17 12.11
C VAL A 578 12.62 1.07 12.75
N HIS A 579 11.91 -0.03 12.49
CA HIS A 579 10.68 -0.41 13.17
C HIS A 579 10.95 -1.61 14.08
N ILE A 580 10.78 -1.42 15.39
CA ILE A 580 10.91 -2.49 16.38
C ILE A 580 9.52 -2.91 16.84
N GLN A 581 9.18 -4.15 16.52
CA GLN A 581 7.88 -4.73 16.83
C GLN A 581 7.88 -5.36 18.22
N ASN A 582 6.83 -5.09 18.99
CA ASN A 582 6.56 -5.69 20.29
C ASN A 582 7.71 -5.57 21.31
N MET A 583 8.40 -4.43 21.35
CA MET A 583 9.52 -4.22 22.27
C MET A 583 9.06 -3.98 23.70
N ILE A 584 7.93 -3.28 23.88
CA ILE A 584 7.44 -2.87 25.20
C ILE A 584 6.52 -3.95 25.76
N SER A 585 6.87 -4.48 26.93
CA SER A 585 6.09 -5.55 27.56
C SER A 585 4.68 -5.11 27.95
N MET A 586 3.72 -6.04 27.99
CA MET A 586 2.33 -5.68 28.30
C MET A 586 2.17 -5.02 29.68
N ALA A 587 2.93 -5.47 30.69
CA ALA A 587 2.95 -4.82 32.00
C ALA A 587 3.44 -3.36 31.89
N MET A 588 4.45 -3.12 31.05
CA MET A 588 4.95 -1.78 30.79
C MET A 588 3.97 -0.90 30.02
N GLN A 589 3.31 -1.45 29.01
CA GLN A 589 2.28 -0.72 28.25
C GLN A 589 1.19 -0.20 29.19
N ARG A 590 0.76 -1.02 30.16
CA ARG A 590 -0.24 -0.62 31.18
C ARG A 590 0.30 0.46 32.12
N HIS A 591 1.55 0.32 32.57
CA HIS A 591 2.20 1.34 33.41
C HIS A 591 2.29 2.70 32.69
N LEU A 592 2.78 2.71 31.44
CA LEU A 592 2.89 3.90 30.62
C LEU A 592 1.51 4.51 30.31
N ALA A 593 0.50 3.70 29.98
CA ALA A 593 -0.85 4.18 29.73
C ALA A 593 -1.44 4.91 30.95
N ARG A 594 -1.33 4.32 32.15
CA ARG A 594 -1.78 4.95 33.40
C ARG A 594 -1.03 6.24 33.69
N ARG A 595 0.29 6.25 33.45
CA ARG A 595 1.13 7.43 33.68
C ARG A 595 0.77 8.57 32.73
N VAL A 596 0.59 8.29 31.45
CA VAL A 596 0.15 9.28 30.45
C VAL A 596 -1.23 9.82 30.80
N LEU A 597 -2.16 8.97 31.22
CA LEU A 597 -3.47 9.42 31.68
C LEU A 597 -3.39 10.31 32.93
N SER A 598 -2.55 9.96 33.91
CA SER A 598 -2.39 10.79 35.11
C SER A 598 -1.80 12.17 34.79
N LEU A 599 -0.82 12.22 33.88
CA LEU A 599 -0.19 13.48 33.45
C LEU A 599 -1.14 14.30 32.56
N GLY A 600 -1.84 13.64 31.63
CA GLY A 600 -2.77 14.27 30.70
C GLY A 600 -4.04 14.84 31.36
N ARG A 601 -4.38 14.40 32.58
CA ARG A 601 -5.45 14.97 33.40
C ARG A 601 -5.01 16.15 34.27
N SER A 602 -3.70 16.44 34.33
CA SER A 602 -3.21 17.61 35.05
C SER A 602 -3.60 18.91 34.34
N PRO A 603 -3.55 20.09 35.00
CA PRO A 603 -3.82 21.37 34.35
C PRO A 603 -2.93 21.63 33.13
N ALA A 604 -1.66 21.22 33.18
CA ALA A 604 -0.72 21.25 32.05
C ALA A 604 -0.78 19.94 31.21
N GLY A 605 -1.97 19.34 31.12
CA GLY A 605 -2.25 18.10 30.40
C GLY A 605 -2.64 18.33 28.94
N PHE A 606 -3.50 17.46 28.41
CA PHE A 606 -3.88 17.47 27.00
C PHE A 606 -4.58 18.77 26.59
N TYR A 607 -4.08 19.39 25.52
CA TYR A 607 -4.73 20.50 24.83
C TYR A 607 -4.80 20.18 23.32
N ARG A 608 -5.60 20.94 22.57
CA ARG A 608 -5.64 20.83 21.10
C ARG A 608 -4.81 21.95 20.48
N PRO A 609 -3.62 21.66 19.93
CA PRO A 609 -2.75 22.67 19.35
C PRO A 609 -3.37 23.27 18.10
N SER A 610 -2.98 24.51 17.79
CA SER A 610 -3.43 25.26 16.63
C SER A 610 -2.23 25.67 15.79
N PHE A 611 -2.22 25.31 14.53
CA PHE A 611 -1.14 25.68 13.61
C PHE A 611 -1.43 27.04 12.97
N ALA A 612 -0.43 27.93 12.91
CA ALA A 612 -0.54 29.20 12.21
C ALA A 612 -0.38 28.99 10.70
N GLY A 613 -1.49 28.98 9.95
CA GLY A 613 -1.45 29.28 8.52
C GLY A 613 -1.30 30.78 8.31
N ARG A 614 -0.87 31.22 7.12
CA ARG A 614 -0.62 32.64 6.80
C ARG A 614 -1.81 33.57 7.12
N HIS A 615 -3.05 33.08 7.25
CA HIS A 615 -4.20 33.92 7.62
C HIS A 615 -5.26 33.31 8.57
N LEU A 616 -5.17 32.05 9.02
CA LEU A 616 -6.11 31.46 10.02
C LEU A 616 -5.44 30.37 10.89
N LYS A 617 -5.83 30.31 12.18
CA LYS A 617 -5.40 29.27 13.13
C LYS A 617 -6.20 27.99 12.89
N HIS A 618 -5.59 26.95 12.30
CA HIS A 618 -6.24 25.65 12.12
C HIS A 618 -5.93 24.71 13.30
N ARG A 619 -6.97 24.16 13.93
CA ARG A 619 -6.81 23.20 15.03
C ARG A 619 -6.40 21.83 14.50
N MET A 620 -5.36 21.23 15.10
CA MET A 620 -4.92 19.88 14.72
C MET A 620 -5.97 18.83 15.13
N ARG A 621 -6.08 17.75 14.35
CA ARG A 621 -6.99 16.62 14.60
C ARG A 621 -6.40 15.62 15.63
N LEU A 622 -5.74 16.14 16.65
CA LEU A 622 -5.17 15.38 17.76
C LEU A 622 -5.16 16.26 19.01
N SER A 623 -5.05 15.62 20.18
CA SER A 623 -4.76 16.31 21.43
C SER A 623 -3.33 16.01 21.84
N THR A 624 -2.59 16.99 22.34
CA THR A 624 -1.17 16.83 22.71
C THR A 624 -0.86 17.42 24.07
N PHE A 625 0.25 16.98 24.66
CA PHE A 625 0.98 17.72 25.69
C PHE A 625 2.46 17.35 25.64
N CYS A 626 3.30 18.22 26.20
CA CYS A 626 4.74 18.08 26.17
C CYS A 626 5.32 17.83 27.57
N LEU A 627 6.42 17.09 27.63
CA LEU A 627 7.22 16.85 28.82
C LEU A 627 8.66 17.36 28.59
N GLY A 628 9.25 17.99 29.60
CA GLY A 628 10.60 18.54 29.59
C GLY A 628 10.66 19.93 28.97
N GLN A 629 10.27 20.04 27.71
CA GLN A 629 10.24 21.27 26.93
C GLN A 629 8.97 21.28 26.08
N HIS A 630 8.31 22.43 26.00
CA HIS A 630 7.08 22.63 25.26
C HIS A 630 7.39 23.01 23.82
N TRP A 631 6.80 22.30 22.87
CA TRP A 631 6.86 22.68 21.47
C TRP A 631 5.72 23.67 21.18
N ASP A 632 6.08 24.93 20.93
CA ASP A 632 5.14 25.98 20.56
C ASP A 632 4.83 25.89 19.06
N THR A 633 3.56 25.61 18.75
CA THR A 633 3.11 25.38 17.37
C THR A 633 2.94 26.64 16.54
N LEU A 634 3.04 27.82 17.15
CA LEU A 634 2.94 29.12 16.51
C LEU A 634 4.31 29.74 16.26
N SER A 635 5.21 29.68 17.25
CA SER A 635 6.58 30.19 17.10
C SER A 635 7.56 29.19 16.50
N HIS A 636 7.20 27.90 16.44
CA HIS A 636 8.10 26.82 16.03
C HIS A 636 9.35 26.71 16.92
N GLU A 637 9.22 27.07 18.20
CA GLU A 637 10.31 27.02 19.17
C GLU A 637 10.00 26.09 20.34
N TYR A 638 11.07 25.58 20.96
CA TYR A 638 10.98 24.86 22.22
C TYR A 638 11.13 25.81 23.40
N THR A 639 10.12 25.86 24.27
CA THR A 639 10.04 26.79 25.39
C THR A 639 9.78 26.04 26.70
N ASN A 640 10.00 26.69 27.84
CA ASN A 640 9.68 26.12 29.16
C ASN A 640 8.22 26.35 29.60
N VAL A 641 7.44 27.05 28.77
CA VAL A 641 6.10 27.54 29.08
C VAL A 641 5.17 27.26 27.89
N ARG A 642 3.92 26.91 28.15
CA ARG A 642 2.92 26.59 27.13
C ARG A 642 2.34 27.86 26.49
N SER A 643 3.19 28.62 25.80
CA SER A 643 2.93 29.97 25.27
C SER A 643 1.77 30.05 24.27
N ASP A 644 1.57 29.02 23.46
CA ASP A 644 0.47 28.91 22.48
C ASP A 644 -0.83 28.29 23.03
N SER A 645 -0.85 27.89 24.31
CA SER A 645 -2.00 27.26 24.96
C SER A 645 -2.49 28.04 26.18
N ASP A 646 -1.97 27.73 27.38
CA ASP A 646 -2.50 28.19 28.67
C ASP A 646 -1.49 28.99 29.50
N GLY A 647 -0.27 29.20 28.98
CA GLY A 647 0.80 29.92 29.67
C GLY A 647 1.35 29.20 30.91
N LEU A 648 0.96 27.94 31.15
CA LEU A 648 1.47 27.16 32.28
C LEU A 648 2.89 26.63 32.01
N PRO A 649 3.72 26.41 33.05
CA PRO A 649 5.01 25.75 32.87
C PRO A 649 4.84 24.32 32.34
N VAL A 650 5.77 23.89 31.48
CA VAL A 650 5.78 22.52 30.95
C VAL A 650 6.01 21.49 32.07
N LEU A 651 5.35 20.35 31.96
CA LEU A 651 5.57 19.23 32.88
C LEU A 651 7.00 18.68 32.76
N SER A 652 7.60 18.26 33.87
CA SER A 652 8.96 17.73 33.84
C SER A 652 9.03 16.34 33.17
N LEU A 653 10.10 16.12 32.41
CA LEU A 653 10.41 14.81 31.84
C LEU A 653 11.07 13.96 32.94
N SER A 654 10.34 12.97 33.45
CA SER A 654 10.80 12.10 34.54
C SER A 654 11.97 11.19 34.13
N GLU A 655 12.88 10.91 35.06
CA GLU A 655 14.04 10.02 34.85
C GLU A 655 13.66 8.65 34.29
N ASP A 656 12.53 8.06 34.70
CA ASP A 656 12.09 6.75 34.19
C ASP A 656 11.83 6.77 32.67
N LEU A 657 11.33 7.88 32.14
CA LEU A 657 11.07 8.06 30.69
C LEU A 657 12.36 8.38 29.92
N LEU A 658 13.31 9.08 30.56
CA LEU A 658 14.65 9.28 30.02
C LEU A 658 15.40 7.94 29.90
N ASP A 659 15.35 7.13 30.95
CA ASP A 659 15.96 5.80 31.01
C ASP A 659 15.31 4.83 30.00
N LEU A 660 13.99 4.95 29.79
CA LEU A 660 13.28 4.20 28.75
C LEU A 660 13.85 4.52 27.36
N ALA A 661 13.91 5.80 26.97
CA ALA A 661 14.39 6.20 25.66
C ALA A 661 15.87 5.86 25.43
N CYS A 662 16.73 6.14 26.41
CA CYS A 662 18.16 5.80 26.34
C CYS A 662 18.38 4.29 26.30
N GLY A 663 17.57 3.54 27.05
CA GLY A 663 17.59 2.09 27.04
C GLY A 663 17.19 1.50 25.70
N ILE A 664 16.12 2.00 25.07
CA ILE A 664 15.65 1.51 23.76
C ILE A 664 16.77 1.56 22.72
N GLN A 665 17.51 2.68 22.68
CA GLN A 665 18.65 2.84 21.79
C GLN A 665 19.77 1.84 22.12
N HIS A 666 20.10 1.65 23.40
CA HIS A 666 21.10 0.67 23.84
C HIS A 666 20.74 -0.75 23.43
N ASP A 667 19.49 -1.16 23.63
CA ASP A 667 18.99 -2.50 23.26
C ASP A 667 19.01 -2.72 21.75
N LEU A 668 18.69 -1.68 20.96
CA LEU A 668 18.79 -1.73 19.51
C LEU A 668 20.25 -1.94 19.06
N ASP A 669 21.19 -1.19 19.62
CA ASP A 669 22.62 -1.30 19.30
C ASP A 669 23.16 -2.69 19.68
N GLN A 670 22.76 -3.23 20.83
CA GLN A 670 23.10 -4.58 21.27
C GLN A 670 22.56 -5.64 20.30
N LYS A 671 21.29 -5.55 19.92
CA LYS A 671 20.67 -6.48 18.95
C LYS A 671 21.32 -6.39 17.57
N CYS A 672 21.70 -5.19 17.13
CA CYS A 672 22.35 -4.97 15.84
C CYS A 672 23.87 -5.21 15.85
N LYS A 673 24.47 -5.42 17.03
CA LYS A 673 25.92 -5.53 17.26
C LYS A 673 26.74 -4.35 16.73
N LYS A 674 26.10 -3.19 16.54
CA LYS A 674 26.72 -1.95 16.11
C LYS A 674 25.85 -0.77 16.51
N GLN A 675 26.48 0.39 16.69
CA GLN A 675 25.74 1.62 16.90
C GLN A 675 24.96 1.98 15.65
N MET A 676 23.64 2.14 15.79
CA MET A 676 22.76 2.44 14.65
C MET A 676 22.46 3.93 14.48
N PHE A 677 22.45 4.67 15.59
CA PHE A 677 22.16 6.09 15.63
C PHE A 677 23.13 6.82 16.57
N PRO A 678 23.39 8.12 16.37
CA PRO A 678 24.07 8.96 17.37
C PRO A 678 23.36 8.88 18.72
N LYS A 679 24.11 8.80 19.83
CA LYS A 679 23.52 8.65 21.18
C LYS A 679 22.80 9.92 21.58
N MET A 680 21.49 9.82 21.83
CA MET A 680 20.71 10.96 22.31
C MET A 680 20.42 10.85 23.80
N ARG A 681 20.29 12.00 24.45
CA ARG A 681 19.61 12.15 25.75
C ARG A 681 18.41 13.07 25.53
N PRO A 682 17.17 12.53 25.51
CA PRO A 682 16.00 13.34 25.21
C PRO A 682 15.85 14.51 26.19
N GLN A 683 15.44 15.65 25.67
CA GLN A 683 15.08 16.85 26.45
C GLN A 683 13.58 17.14 26.36
N ALA A 684 12.93 16.65 25.29
CA ALA A 684 11.49 16.73 25.11
C ALA A 684 10.89 15.34 24.89
N CYS A 685 9.66 15.16 25.38
CA CYS A 685 8.77 14.10 24.94
C CYS A 685 7.40 14.69 24.61
N ILE A 686 6.98 14.55 23.35
CA ILE A 686 5.67 15.00 22.88
C ILE A 686 4.71 13.82 22.91
N VAL A 687 3.61 13.97 23.65
CA VAL A 687 2.59 12.94 23.84
C VAL A 687 1.36 13.28 23.01
N ASN A 688 1.16 12.57 21.92
CA ASN A 688 0.03 12.77 21.01
C ASN A 688 -1.06 11.71 21.24
N HIS A 689 -2.30 12.17 21.41
CA HIS A 689 -3.51 11.34 21.46
C HIS A 689 -4.34 11.53 20.19
N TYR A 690 -4.58 10.42 19.51
CA TYR A 690 -5.39 10.35 18.29
C TYR A 690 -6.66 9.56 18.59
N THR A 691 -7.81 10.17 18.34
CA THR A 691 -9.09 9.46 18.28
C THR A 691 -9.18 8.64 16.99
N THR A 692 -10.28 7.91 16.78
CA THR A 692 -10.52 7.14 15.55
C THR A 692 -10.62 8.00 14.28
N GLU A 693 -10.91 9.30 14.44
CA GLU A 693 -10.95 10.30 13.37
C GLU A 693 -9.65 11.12 13.28
N GLY A 694 -8.75 10.92 14.25
CA GLY A 694 -7.49 11.63 14.34
C GLY A 694 -6.53 11.24 13.20
N SER A 695 -5.88 12.24 12.64
CA SER A 695 -4.89 12.10 11.58
C SER A 695 -3.87 13.22 11.69
N LEU A 696 -2.70 13.01 11.10
CA LEU A 696 -1.66 14.02 10.97
C LEU A 696 -1.01 13.85 9.60
N GLY A 697 -1.04 14.92 8.81
CA GLY A 697 -0.43 14.95 7.48
C GLY A 697 1.07 14.67 7.52
N LEU A 698 1.66 14.45 6.34
CA LEU A 698 3.11 14.34 6.23
C LEU A 698 3.76 15.65 6.68
N HIS A 699 4.64 15.57 7.66
CA HIS A 699 5.41 16.68 8.20
C HIS A 699 6.82 16.21 8.52
N GLN A 700 7.70 17.17 8.80
CA GLN A 700 9.06 16.93 9.26
C GLN A 700 9.24 17.54 10.66
N ASP A 701 10.15 16.94 11.41
CA ASP A 701 10.60 17.49 12.69
C ASP A 701 11.83 18.35 12.43
N LEU A 702 11.60 19.67 12.29
CA LEU A 702 12.60 20.68 11.90
C LEU A 702 12.91 21.72 12.99
N ASP A 703 12.19 21.66 14.11
CA ASP A 703 12.16 22.75 15.10
C ASP A 703 13.20 22.56 16.23
N GLU A 704 14.00 21.49 16.18
CA GLU A 704 15.19 21.31 17.03
C GLU A 704 16.39 22.11 16.50
N SER A 705 17.46 22.32 17.29
CA SER A 705 18.58 23.12 16.80
C SER A 705 19.28 22.52 15.59
N GLU A 706 19.89 23.40 14.81
CA GLU A 706 20.76 23.03 13.69
C GLU A 706 21.81 21.99 14.09
N SER A 707 22.37 22.08 15.30
CA SER A 707 23.33 21.09 15.80
C SER A 707 22.72 19.70 15.95
N SER A 708 21.50 19.60 16.47
CA SER A 708 20.77 18.35 16.65
C SER A 708 20.39 17.71 15.31
N LEU A 709 19.92 18.54 14.38
CA LEU A 709 19.53 18.11 13.03
C LEU A 709 20.74 17.67 12.20
N HIS A 710 21.83 18.45 12.23
CA HIS A 710 23.08 18.16 11.50
C HIS A 710 23.79 16.91 12.01
N GLU A 711 23.84 16.70 13.34
CA GLU A 711 24.35 15.44 13.91
C GLU A 711 23.47 14.24 13.57
N GLY A 712 22.23 14.46 13.14
CA GLY A 712 21.27 13.42 12.83
C GLY A 712 20.79 12.66 14.07
N LEU A 713 20.62 13.34 15.21
CA LEU A 713 20.15 12.72 16.44
C LEU A 713 18.77 12.08 16.24
N PRO A 714 18.52 10.83 16.69
CA PRO A 714 17.30 10.12 16.34
C PRO A 714 16.04 10.70 16.99
N VAL A 715 14.89 10.41 16.38
CA VAL A 715 13.56 10.56 16.97
C VAL A 715 13.03 9.16 17.33
N ILE A 716 12.60 8.98 18.58
CA ILE A 716 12.05 7.69 19.05
C ILE A 716 10.54 7.85 19.29
N SER A 717 9.71 7.18 18.48
CA SER A 717 8.25 7.19 18.56
C SER A 717 7.73 5.85 19.08
N LEU A 718 7.12 5.86 20.28
CA LEU A 718 6.54 4.69 20.95
C LEU A 718 5.01 4.72 20.84
N SER A 719 4.41 3.63 20.32
CA SER A 719 2.96 3.52 20.11
C SER A 719 2.25 2.70 21.20
N LEU A 720 1.13 3.20 21.73
CA LEU A 720 0.25 2.52 22.69
C LEU A 720 -1.22 2.64 22.28
N GLY A 721 -2.04 1.62 22.59
CA GLY A 721 -3.49 1.67 22.34
C GLY A 721 -3.88 1.16 20.95
N CYS A 722 -4.74 1.90 20.24
CA CYS A 722 -5.17 1.53 18.89
C CYS A 722 -3.99 1.50 17.91
N SER A 723 -4.01 0.54 16.99
CA SER A 723 -3.08 0.47 15.87
C SER A 723 -3.32 1.61 14.89
N ALA A 724 -2.28 2.09 14.21
CA ALA A 724 -2.42 3.13 13.19
C ALA A 724 -1.54 2.85 11.97
N ARG A 725 -1.98 3.34 10.81
CA ARG A 725 -1.17 3.36 9.58
C ARG A 725 -0.29 4.59 9.59
N PHE A 726 1.01 4.36 9.77
CA PHE A 726 2.07 5.35 9.75
C PHE A 726 2.61 5.48 8.33
N LEU A 727 2.66 6.71 7.82
CA LEU A 727 3.22 7.05 6.51
C LEU A 727 4.62 7.62 6.71
N PHE A 728 5.55 7.29 5.80
CA PHE A 728 6.88 7.86 5.81
C PHE A 728 7.52 7.87 4.42
N THR A 729 8.28 8.92 4.11
CA THR A 729 9.06 9.05 2.87
C THR A 729 10.30 9.93 3.11
N MET A 730 11.37 9.72 2.32
CA MET A 730 12.56 10.57 2.39
C MET A 730 12.31 11.93 1.72
N SER A 731 11.58 11.94 0.61
CA SER A 731 11.18 13.15 -0.13
C SER A 731 9.69 13.09 -0.48
N PRO A 732 8.97 14.23 -0.51
CA PRO A 732 7.58 14.29 -0.99
C PRO A 732 7.41 13.81 -2.44
N GLU A 733 8.49 13.84 -3.22
CA GLU A 733 8.55 13.38 -4.62
C GLU A 733 8.77 11.86 -4.74
N GLU A 734 9.25 11.22 -3.66
CA GLU A 734 9.43 9.77 -3.60
C GLU A 734 8.14 9.05 -3.17
N GLU A 735 8.08 7.74 -3.47
CA GLU A 735 6.95 6.89 -3.08
C GLU A 735 6.71 6.92 -1.56
N ILE A 736 5.50 7.30 -1.15
CA ILE A 736 5.08 7.30 0.25
C ILE A 736 4.93 5.86 0.74
N ARG A 737 5.89 5.43 1.57
CA ARG A 737 5.84 4.11 2.21
C ARG A 737 4.95 4.15 3.44
N SER A 738 4.41 2.98 3.81
CA SER A 738 3.58 2.87 5.01
C SER A 738 3.85 1.60 5.80
N CYS A 739 3.62 1.67 7.11
CA CYS A 739 3.60 0.52 7.99
C CYS A 739 2.51 0.64 9.05
N VAL A 740 2.04 -0.50 9.57
CA VAL A 740 1.10 -0.50 10.69
C VAL A 740 1.88 -0.58 12.00
N LEU A 741 1.72 0.44 12.85
CA LEU A 741 2.26 0.47 14.20
C LEU A 741 1.21 -0.06 15.18
N LYS A 742 1.55 -1.13 15.89
CA LYS A 742 0.70 -1.75 16.92
C LYS A 742 1.09 -1.26 18.31
N SER A 743 0.25 -1.54 19.31
CA SER A 743 0.56 -1.24 20.71
C SER A 743 1.82 -1.98 21.17
N GLY A 744 2.80 -1.24 21.67
CA GLY A 744 4.10 -1.75 22.11
C GLY A 744 5.20 -1.72 21.03
N ASP A 745 4.89 -1.23 19.82
CA ASP A 745 5.87 -1.00 18.77
C ASP A 745 6.60 0.34 18.96
N ILE A 746 7.84 0.38 18.47
CA ILE A 746 8.69 1.57 18.46
C ILE A 746 9.15 1.82 17.03
N PHE A 747 9.01 3.06 16.57
CA PHE A 747 9.53 3.53 15.29
C PHE A 747 10.64 4.56 15.55
N ILE A 748 11.82 4.33 14.99
CA ILE A 748 13.01 5.17 15.20
C ILE A 748 13.54 5.61 13.85
N PHE A 749 13.74 6.91 13.67
CA PHE A 749 14.39 7.48 12.51
C PHE A 749 15.45 8.50 12.91
N GLY A 750 16.55 8.56 12.16
CA GLY A 750 17.71 9.40 12.50
C GLY A 750 18.85 9.23 11.51
N GLY A 751 19.98 9.88 11.77
CA GLY A 751 21.10 9.94 10.82
C GLY A 751 20.62 10.53 9.48
N PRO A 752 20.84 9.84 8.34
CA PRO A 752 20.38 10.33 7.03
C PRO A 752 18.86 10.53 6.91
N ALA A 753 18.07 9.84 7.75
CA ALA A 753 16.62 9.95 7.79
C ALA A 753 16.12 10.84 8.95
N ARG A 754 16.93 11.75 9.47
CA ARG A 754 16.50 12.66 10.54
C ARG A 754 15.32 13.54 10.11
N LEU A 755 15.36 14.04 8.87
CA LEU A 755 14.32 14.86 8.27
C LEU A 755 13.30 14.03 7.49
N LEU A 756 12.89 12.89 8.06
CA LEU A 756 11.90 12.00 7.44
C LEU A 756 10.54 12.68 7.40
N HIS A 757 9.94 12.78 6.22
CA HIS A 757 8.54 13.16 6.09
C HIS A 757 7.68 12.03 6.63
N HIS A 758 6.88 12.28 7.67
CA HIS A 758 6.10 11.25 8.32
C HIS A 758 4.74 11.74 8.82
N GLY A 759 3.80 10.82 9.02
CA GLY A 759 2.43 11.16 9.40
C GLY A 759 1.57 9.97 9.78
N ILE A 760 0.35 10.25 10.24
CA ILE A 760 -0.67 9.25 10.57
C ILE A 760 -1.84 9.41 9.60
N GLN A 761 -2.01 8.45 8.71
CA GLN A 761 -3.11 8.44 7.75
C GLN A 761 -4.44 8.10 8.44
N LYS A 762 -4.43 7.05 9.26
CA LYS A 762 -5.64 6.49 9.89
C LYS A 762 -5.32 5.72 11.16
N VAL A 763 -6.18 5.88 12.18
CA VAL A 763 -6.22 5.03 13.37
C VAL A 763 -7.27 3.94 13.18
N PHE A 764 -6.91 2.67 13.44
CA PHE A 764 -7.82 1.54 13.29
C PHE A 764 -8.68 1.37 14.56
N PRO A 765 -10.02 1.49 14.46
CA PRO A 765 -10.89 1.32 15.63
C PRO A 765 -10.83 -0.10 16.18
N ASN A 766 -11.11 -0.27 17.48
CA ASN A 766 -11.22 -1.58 18.15
C ASN A 766 -9.97 -2.47 18.10
N THR A 767 -8.79 -1.90 17.88
CA THR A 767 -7.52 -2.65 17.82
C THR A 767 -6.68 -2.57 19.10
N THR A 768 -7.16 -1.89 20.14
CA THR A 768 -6.50 -1.83 21.45
C THR A 768 -6.41 -3.22 22.10
N PRO A 769 -5.24 -3.66 22.61
CA PRO A 769 -5.10 -4.95 23.28
C PRO A 769 -6.09 -5.09 24.44
N LYS A 770 -6.77 -6.24 24.56
CA LYS A 770 -7.79 -6.51 25.61
C LYS A 770 -7.31 -6.15 27.02
N LYS A 771 -6.05 -6.46 27.34
CA LYS A 771 -5.43 -6.17 28.66
C LYS A 771 -5.22 -4.67 28.94
N LEU A 772 -5.27 -3.82 27.91
CA LEU A 772 -5.07 -2.37 27.97
C LEU A 772 -6.38 -1.58 27.85
N GLN A 773 -7.47 -2.20 27.39
CA GLN A 773 -8.77 -1.55 27.17
C GLN A 773 -9.32 -0.90 28.44
N GLY A 774 -9.23 -1.58 29.59
CA GLY A 774 -9.68 -1.04 30.87
C GLY A 774 -8.85 0.16 31.34
N ASP A 775 -7.54 0.13 31.12
CA ASP A 775 -6.64 1.22 31.51
C ASP A 775 -6.85 2.46 30.63
N LEU A 776 -7.14 2.30 29.34
CA LEU A 776 -7.39 3.39 28.38
C LEU A 776 -8.87 3.73 28.16
N ALA A 777 -9.78 3.19 28.97
CA ALA A 777 -11.22 3.35 28.77
C ALA A 777 -11.67 4.83 28.75
N SER A 778 -11.04 5.68 29.58
CA SER A 778 -11.34 7.12 29.63
C SER A 778 -10.73 7.94 28.50
N LEU A 779 -9.86 7.34 27.68
CA LEU A 779 -9.17 8.03 26.59
C LEU A 779 -8.99 7.07 25.39
N PRO A 780 -10.09 6.66 24.74
CA PRO A 780 -10.04 5.70 23.65
C PRO A 780 -9.25 6.26 22.47
N GLY A 781 -8.45 5.41 21.82
CA GLY A 781 -7.66 5.78 20.65
C GLY A 781 -6.20 5.32 20.73
N ARG A 782 -5.35 6.01 19.97
CA ARG A 782 -3.90 5.78 19.93
C ARG A 782 -3.17 6.85 20.73
N LEU A 783 -2.22 6.42 21.54
CA LEU A 783 -1.23 7.28 22.18
C LEU A 783 0.13 7.09 21.52
N ASN A 784 0.86 8.19 21.35
CA ASN A 784 2.22 8.20 20.84
C ASN A 784 3.12 9.05 21.73
N LEU A 785 4.23 8.48 22.18
CA LEU A 785 5.27 9.20 22.94
C LEU A 785 6.48 9.38 22.02
N THR A 786 6.81 10.63 21.72
CA THR A 786 7.88 10.97 20.77
C THR A 786 9.01 11.66 21.51
N PHE A 787 10.15 10.99 21.66
CA PHE A 787 11.32 11.49 22.38
C PHE A 787 12.29 12.16 21.42
N ARG A 788 12.74 13.36 21.78
CA ARG A 788 13.62 14.21 20.97
C ARG A 788 14.68 14.89 21.84
N GLN A 789 15.85 15.15 21.27
CA GLN A 789 16.86 16.02 21.85
C GLN A 789 16.86 17.33 21.08
N ILE A 790 16.57 18.43 21.77
CA ILE A 790 16.38 19.76 21.16
C ILE A 790 17.74 20.37 20.83
N ARG A 791 18.59 20.39 21.87
CA ARG A 791 19.83 21.13 22.08
C ARG A 791 19.83 22.59 21.70
#